data_AF-A0A955RLU5-F1
#
_entry.id   AF-A0A955RLU5-F1
#
_cell.length_a   1.000
_cell.length_b   1.000
_cell.length_c   1.000
_cell.angle_alpha   90.00
_cell.angle_beta   90.00
_cell.angle_gamma   90.00
#
_symmetry.space_group_name_H-M   'P 1'
#
loop_
_entity.id
_entity.type
_entity.pdbx_description
1 polymer ?
#
loop_
_entity_poly.entity_id
_entity_poly.type
_entity_poly.pdbx_seq_one_letter_code
_entity_poly.pdbx_strand_id
1 'polypeptide(L)'
;MTNDSQTSDTPSSPTKKVATDITPPRPEKIARKAPEVQKRDDKRELKAKAKEERIRLKSERSAVRGKKNAEKSRAKQDKKIAQQEEKTQITKVFPSKTHWKYFPVMLRTWERRTLFAAGFLVAIGLVLAVIGAGRTYLTALPQNGGDYVEGVLGQPETVNPILLAKDADRDLAQLMYSGLMRYDSNQELQPDLAESYEVSEDGKNYTFTLRQDALWHDGEQVTADDIVFTVQLMKDPEVKSPRQADFQSVAVEKLDDFTVKFTLTKDAFVPFLRENTTFGILPKHIWQDVTPAQIPLADENLQVIGSGPFLFKQFRRDTTTELITSYELERNKDFYGQVPYLDTFTFKYYSNSEKLLSDFEKGRIDGIHTLSPAQRAALPENKLDNWNIMDLELPSYFALFFNQTKNEALKELEVRQALGASLDRQRIVDEALNGAARVTNAPILPSFLGFNPEVAGLEHDDAHAAELLDGAGWTLNEGNSFRTKDDQTLTIEVVMPDHDPFPRIAGILTEEWEALGIEVNIVALDSALLRTERIRPRNYQTLLFGQSVAHDPDPYPFWHSTLREDPGLNLTSYKNPTVDDLLETARKEANEDERVRKYVHFQNELAEDLPAIFLYIPTYTYALDTDVKGVDMNAVTFPSDRLADANFWYRNVKWRPAPQEESEEATEASTESDVVTESEATEERTTDEPTEEVAADEETSEESTSIEEEQTEPSPNEES
;
A
#
# COMPACT_ATOMS: atom_id res chain seq x y z
N MET A 1 3.91 -57.46 17.68
CA MET A 1 3.56 -58.09 18.98
C MET A 1 2.32 -57.37 19.51
N THR A 2 1.62 -58.01 20.45
CA THR A 2 0.44 -57.54 21.23
C THR A 2 0.68 -56.18 21.94
N ASN A 3 -0.33 -55.38 22.32
CA ASN A 3 -1.78 -55.66 22.49
C ASN A 3 -2.67 -54.38 22.47
N ASP A 4 -3.98 -54.55 22.23
CA ASP A 4 -5.20 -53.91 22.80
C ASP A 4 -5.13 -52.51 23.48
N SER A 5 -6.14 -51.61 23.45
CA SER A 5 -7.49 -51.47 22.82
C SER A 5 -8.05 -50.06 23.22
N GLN A 6 -9.21 -49.47 22.87
CA GLN A 6 -10.42 -49.67 22.05
C GLN A 6 -11.04 -48.23 21.82
N THR A 7 -12.22 -47.88 21.24
CA THR A 7 -13.49 -48.54 20.84
C THR A 7 -14.25 -47.67 19.79
N SER A 8 -15.09 -48.32 18.97
CA SER A 8 -16.42 -47.95 18.37
C SER A 8 -17.05 -46.54 18.48
N ASP A 9 -17.92 -46.07 17.55
CA ASP A 9 -18.29 -46.41 16.14
C ASP A 9 -19.25 -45.29 15.62
N THR A 10 -19.07 -44.63 14.46
CA THR A 10 -19.46 -44.98 13.05
C THR A 10 -20.99 -44.94 12.74
N PRO A 11 -21.49 -44.95 11.47
CA PRO A 11 -21.83 -43.68 10.80
C PRO A 11 -23.19 -43.63 10.01
N SER A 12 -23.49 -42.44 9.44
CA SER A 12 -24.28 -42.10 8.23
C SER A 12 -25.65 -42.77 7.90
N SER A 13 -26.53 -42.04 7.17
CA SER A 13 -27.80 -42.59 6.64
C SER A 13 -28.35 -41.83 5.40
N PRO A 14 -28.97 -42.53 4.42
CA PRO A 14 -29.52 -41.94 3.19
C PRO A 14 -31.07 -41.77 3.18
N THR A 15 -31.70 -41.73 2.00
CA THR A 15 -32.92 -40.94 1.70
C THR A 15 -34.22 -41.70 1.34
N LYS A 16 -35.35 -40.94 1.28
CA LYS A 16 -36.63 -41.14 0.52
C LYS A 16 -37.68 -42.18 1.01
N LYS A 17 -38.91 -41.72 1.35
CA LYS A 17 -40.15 -41.79 0.49
C LYS A 17 -41.51 -41.38 1.16
N VAL A 18 -42.22 -40.45 0.50
CA VAL A 18 -43.65 -40.47 0.06
C VAL A 18 -44.85 -40.58 1.05
N ALA A 19 -45.52 -39.44 1.23
CA ALA A 19 -46.97 -39.11 1.16
C ALA A 19 -48.11 -39.87 1.89
N THR A 20 -49.04 -39.09 2.46
CA THR A 20 -50.48 -39.06 2.04
C THR A 20 -51.17 -37.73 2.47
N ASP A 21 -52.43 -37.50 2.06
CA ASP A 21 -53.14 -36.20 1.98
C ASP A 21 -54.33 -36.07 2.98
N ILE A 22 -54.94 -34.88 3.11
CA ILE A 22 -56.37 -34.53 3.38
C ILE A 22 -56.54 -33.16 4.09
N THR A 23 -57.38 -32.28 3.52
CA THR A 23 -57.87 -30.96 4.02
C THR A 23 -59.34 -31.07 4.56
N PRO A 24 -60.16 -30.02 4.89
CA PRO A 24 -60.03 -28.54 5.02
C PRO A 24 -60.55 -28.05 6.43
N PRO A 25 -61.25 -26.90 6.69
CA PRO A 25 -61.49 -25.61 5.97
C PRO A 25 -61.35 -24.29 6.80
N ARG A 26 -61.57 -23.15 6.12
CA ARG A 26 -61.80 -21.76 6.65
C ARG A 26 -63.24 -21.57 7.21
N PRO A 27 -63.51 -20.55 8.06
CA PRO A 27 -64.17 -19.30 7.57
C PRO A 27 -63.75 -17.99 8.31
N GLU A 28 -63.50 -16.88 7.61
CA GLU A 28 -64.37 -15.68 7.38
C GLU A 28 -64.58 -14.67 8.53
N LYS A 29 -64.52 -13.37 8.18
CA LYS A 29 -64.95 -12.22 9.02
C LYS A 29 -66.40 -11.85 8.64
N ILE A 30 -67.27 -11.61 9.63
CA ILE A 30 -68.56 -10.91 9.42
C ILE A 30 -68.69 -9.76 10.43
N ALA A 31 -68.88 -8.54 9.94
CA ALA A 31 -69.21 -7.38 10.76
C ALA A 31 -70.71 -7.06 10.66
N ARG A 32 -71.39 -6.78 11.79
CA ARG A 32 -72.69 -6.10 11.81
C ARG A 32 -73.06 -5.50 13.18
N LYS A 33 -73.30 -4.19 13.17
CA LYS A 33 -74.17 -3.33 14.00
C LYS A 33 -74.56 -3.78 15.43
N ALA A 34 -74.33 -2.89 16.38
CA ALA A 34 -75.05 -2.85 17.66
C ALA A 34 -76.55 -2.55 17.47
N PRO A 35 -77.38 -2.87 18.49
CA PRO A 35 -78.23 -1.80 19.04
C PRO A 35 -78.21 -1.74 20.58
N GLU A 36 -78.96 -0.78 21.11
CA GLU A 36 -78.94 -0.34 22.50
C GLU A 36 -79.81 -1.15 23.50
N VAL A 37 -79.44 -1.01 24.78
CA VAL A 37 -80.30 -0.94 25.97
C VAL A 37 -81.56 -1.84 26.02
N GLN A 38 -81.43 -2.96 26.75
CA GLN A 38 -82.50 -3.45 27.64
C GLN A 38 -81.90 -4.00 28.95
N LYS A 39 -81.34 -3.11 29.78
CA LYS A 39 -80.85 -3.44 31.13
C LYS A 39 -82.03 -3.53 32.10
N ARG A 40 -82.15 -4.60 32.92
CA ARG A 40 -82.00 -4.46 34.40
C ARG A 40 -82.00 -5.74 35.24
N ASP A 41 -82.89 -6.72 35.02
CA ASP A 41 -83.27 -7.62 36.13
C ASP A 41 -82.36 -8.85 36.40
N ASP A 42 -81.80 -9.52 35.38
CA ASP A 42 -80.76 -10.56 35.60
C ASP A 42 -79.54 -10.05 36.39
N LYS A 43 -79.34 -8.72 36.36
CA LYS A 43 -78.25 -8.03 37.04
C LYS A 43 -78.43 -7.89 38.55
N ARG A 44 -79.50 -8.47 39.13
CA ARG A 44 -79.70 -8.62 40.59
C ARG A 44 -79.25 -9.98 41.11
N GLU A 45 -79.65 -11.10 40.50
CA GLU A 45 -79.22 -12.44 40.95
C GLU A 45 -77.70 -12.64 40.83
N LEU A 46 -77.12 -12.25 39.69
CA LEU A 46 -75.66 -12.30 39.48
C LEU A 46 -74.89 -11.48 40.53
N LYS A 47 -75.47 -10.40 41.05
CA LYS A 47 -74.88 -9.59 42.12
C LYS A 47 -75.03 -10.18 43.52
N ALA A 48 -76.01 -11.07 43.75
CA ALA A 48 -76.14 -11.79 45.01
C ALA A 48 -75.04 -12.86 45.11
N LYS A 49 -74.98 -13.77 44.13
CA LYS A 49 -74.00 -14.88 44.08
C LYS A 49 -72.55 -14.35 44.11
N ALA A 50 -72.24 -13.33 43.31
CA ALA A 50 -70.91 -12.67 43.30
C ALA A 50 -70.57 -11.90 44.59
N LYS A 51 -71.53 -11.65 45.50
CA LYS A 51 -71.27 -11.03 46.82
C LYS A 51 -70.87 -12.08 47.86
N GLU A 52 -71.53 -13.23 47.88
CA GLU A 52 -71.23 -14.34 48.79
C GLU A 52 -69.86 -14.96 48.48
N GLU A 53 -69.58 -15.19 47.20
CA GLU A 53 -68.26 -15.65 46.74
C GLU A 53 -67.14 -14.69 47.13
N ARG A 54 -67.37 -13.37 47.03
CA ARG A 54 -66.43 -12.34 47.50
C ARG A 54 -66.20 -12.35 49.02
N ILE A 55 -67.18 -12.78 49.81
CA ILE A 55 -67.05 -12.92 51.26
C ILE A 55 -66.24 -14.17 51.60
N ARG A 56 -66.56 -15.31 50.95
CA ARG A 56 -65.79 -16.56 51.07
C ARG A 56 -64.32 -16.35 50.71
N LEU A 57 -64.02 -15.81 49.53
CA LEU A 57 -62.65 -15.51 49.07
C LEU A 57 -61.91 -14.52 49.98
N LYS A 58 -62.62 -13.62 50.70
CA LYS A 58 -62.00 -12.76 51.72
C LYS A 58 -61.61 -13.53 52.98
N SER A 59 -62.43 -14.48 53.43
CA SER A 59 -62.12 -15.32 54.61
C SER A 59 -60.99 -16.32 54.33
N GLU A 60 -60.98 -16.95 53.15
CA GLU A 60 -59.91 -17.85 52.73
C GLU A 60 -58.58 -17.08 52.58
N ARG A 61 -58.60 -15.88 51.98
CA ARG A 61 -57.41 -15.01 51.89
C ARG A 61 -56.92 -14.49 53.25
N SER A 62 -57.79 -14.26 54.24
CA SER A 62 -57.34 -13.86 55.58
C SER A 62 -56.68 -15.02 56.33
N ALA A 63 -57.23 -16.24 56.23
CA ALA A 63 -56.64 -17.44 56.81
C ALA A 63 -55.27 -17.78 56.19
N VAL A 64 -55.13 -17.69 54.86
CA VAL A 64 -53.85 -17.89 54.16
C VAL A 64 -52.83 -16.80 54.52
N ARG A 65 -53.24 -15.53 54.66
CA ARG A 65 -52.36 -14.44 55.11
C ARG A 65 -51.92 -14.61 56.56
N GLY A 66 -52.79 -15.15 57.42
CA GLY A 66 -52.46 -15.56 58.79
C GLY A 66 -51.37 -16.63 58.81
N LYS A 67 -51.55 -17.73 58.06
CA LYS A 67 -50.55 -18.80 57.95
C LYS A 67 -49.20 -18.29 57.42
N LYS A 68 -49.18 -17.55 56.30
CA LYS A 68 -47.91 -17.01 55.75
C LYS A 68 -47.21 -16.03 56.69
N ASN A 69 -47.94 -15.28 57.52
CA ASN A 69 -47.32 -14.44 58.55
C ASN A 69 -46.76 -15.26 59.73
N ALA A 70 -47.43 -16.34 60.14
CA ALA A 70 -46.91 -17.26 61.15
C ALA A 70 -45.65 -18.01 60.68
N GLU A 71 -45.63 -18.49 59.42
CA GLU A 71 -44.44 -19.07 58.79
C GLU A 71 -43.29 -18.06 58.71
N LYS A 72 -43.54 -16.83 58.23
CA LYS A 72 -42.53 -15.78 58.22
C LYS A 72 -42.03 -15.39 59.62
N SER A 73 -42.87 -15.51 60.66
CA SER A 73 -42.44 -15.31 62.04
C SER A 73 -41.50 -16.44 62.50
N ARG A 74 -41.89 -17.71 62.28
CA ARG A 74 -41.06 -18.88 62.62
C ARG A 74 -39.73 -18.84 61.89
N ALA A 75 -39.73 -18.77 60.56
CA ALA A 75 -38.51 -18.72 59.77
C ALA A 75 -37.58 -17.54 60.15
N LYS A 76 -38.11 -16.41 60.64
CA LYS A 76 -37.32 -15.26 61.12
C LYS A 76 -36.81 -15.44 62.56
N GLN A 77 -37.42 -16.32 63.34
CA GLN A 77 -36.96 -16.75 64.67
C GLN A 77 -35.94 -17.90 64.54
N ASP A 78 -36.20 -18.89 63.68
CA ASP A 78 -35.31 -20.01 63.38
C ASP A 78 -33.99 -19.51 62.77
N LYS A 79 -34.06 -18.56 61.82
CA LYS A 79 -32.86 -17.90 61.27
C LYS A 79 -32.12 -17.03 62.30
N LYS A 80 -32.77 -16.61 63.39
CA LYS A 80 -32.14 -15.93 64.52
C LYS A 80 -31.41 -16.91 65.45
N ILE A 81 -32.01 -18.08 65.69
CA ILE A 81 -31.41 -19.17 66.49
C ILE A 81 -30.16 -19.69 65.76
N ALA A 82 -30.26 -20.02 64.48
CA ALA A 82 -29.13 -20.42 63.65
C ALA A 82 -27.98 -19.38 63.67
N GLN A 83 -28.31 -18.08 63.53
CA GLN A 83 -27.33 -16.99 63.63
C GLN A 83 -26.75 -16.76 65.04
N GLN A 84 -27.33 -17.34 66.09
CA GLN A 84 -26.72 -17.37 67.43
C GLN A 84 -25.84 -18.62 67.61
N GLU A 85 -26.25 -19.78 67.11
CA GLU A 85 -25.48 -21.03 67.19
C GLU A 85 -24.20 -20.95 66.34
N GLU A 86 -24.30 -20.48 65.09
CA GLU A 86 -23.17 -20.20 64.18
C GLU A 86 -22.15 -19.23 64.81
N LYS A 87 -22.64 -18.17 65.46
CA LYS A 87 -21.79 -17.20 66.18
C LYS A 87 -21.18 -17.73 67.48
N THR A 88 -21.67 -18.85 68.01
CA THR A 88 -21.16 -19.44 69.25
C THR A 88 -20.07 -20.46 68.97
N GLN A 89 -20.14 -21.20 67.86
CA GLN A 89 -19.11 -22.20 67.51
C GLN A 89 -17.85 -21.61 66.88
N ILE A 90 -17.92 -20.53 66.09
CA ILE A 90 -16.73 -19.92 65.47
C ILE A 90 -16.06 -18.90 66.41
N THR A 91 -15.54 -19.38 67.54
CA THR A 91 -14.82 -18.53 68.51
C THR A 91 -13.30 -18.74 68.48
N LYS A 92 -12.60 -17.77 67.86
CA LYS A 92 -11.15 -17.47 68.00
C LYS A 92 -10.16 -18.50 67.42
N VAL A 93 -9.94 -18.42 66.10
CA VAL A 93 -8.61 -18.73 65.51
C VAL A 93 -7.82 -17.45 65.21
N PHE A 94 -8.49 -16.34 64.84
CA PHE A 94 -7.82 -15.06 64.58
C PHE A 94 -7.53 -14.24 65.85
N PRO A 95 -6.29 -13.73 66.02
CA PRO A 95 -5.92 -12.89 67.16
C PRO A 95 -6.55 -11.49 67.10
N SER A 96 -6.97 -10.96 68.25
CA SER A 96 -7.58 -9.62 68.32
C SER A 96 -6.58 -8.51 68.02
N LYS A 97 -7.05 -7.30 67.66
CA LYS A 97 -6.21 -6.13 67.36
C LYS A 97 -5.16 -5.80 68.45
N THR A 98 -5.41 -6.17 69.71
CA THR A 98 -4.45 -6.02 70.83
C THR A 98 -3.29 -7.00 70.76
N HIS A 99 -3.52 -8.23 70.29
CA HIS A 99 -2.49 -9.28 70.15
C HIS A 99 -1.56 -8.99 68.97
N TRP A 100 -2.06 -8.38 67.90
CA TRP A 100 -1.24 -7.94 66.76
C TRP A 100 -0.11 -6.98 67.16
N LYS A 101 -0.26 -6.19 68.23
CA LYS A 101 0.85 -5.36 68.77
C LYS A 101 2.02 -6.17 69.33
N TYR A 102 1.78 -7.41 69.77
CA TYR A 102 2.81 -8.30 70.29
C TYR A 102 3.36 -9.27 69.23
N PHE A 103 2.73 -9.37 68.06
CA PHE A 103 3.19 -10.24 66.97
C PHE A 103 4.65 -9.97 66.55
N PRO A 104 5.13 -8.72 66.39
CA PRO A 104 6.55 -8.47 66.13
C PRO A 104 7.45 -8.94 67.27
N VAL A 105 7.00 -8.79 68.53
CA VAL A 105 7.77 -9.11 69.74
C VAL A 105 7.96 -10.62 69.90
N MET A 106 6.95 -11.43 69.55
CA MET A 106 6.98 -12.90 69.65
C MET A 106 7.88 -13.57 68.61
N LEU A 107 8.07 -12.94 67.44
CA LEU A 107 8.89 -13.49 66.35
C LEU A 107 10.39 -13.42 66.65
N ARG A 108 11.09 -14.54 66.42
CA ARG A 108 12.56 -14.64 66.50
C ARG A 108 13.24 -13.80 65.40
N THR A 109 14.51 -13.48 65.58
CA THR A 109 15.28 -12.63 64.66
C THR A 109 15.36 -13.17 63.23
N TRP A 110 15.37 -14.49 63.04
CA TRP A 110 15.32 -15.11 61.72
C TRP A 110 13.90 -15.06 61.11
N GLU A 111 12.86 -15.36 61.90
CA GLU A 111 11.44 -15.28 61.48
C GLU A 111 11.04 -13.86 61.04
N ARG A 112 11.54 -12.84 61.74
CA ARG A 112 11.35 -11.43 61.32
C ARG A 112 12.01 -11.15 59.98
N ARG A 113 13.20 -11.69 59.72
CA ARG A 113 13.92 -11.52 58.43
C ARG A 113 13.20 -12.25 57.30
N THR A 114 12.72 -13.47 57.50
CA THR A 114 11.96 -14.21 56.48
C THR A 114 10.61 -13.57 56.19
N LEU A 115 9.91 -13.04 57.20
CA LEU A 115 8.67 -12.29 56.99
C LEU A 115 8.89 -10.94 56.30
N PHE A 116 9.99 -10.23 56.59
CA PHE A 116 10.37 -9.03 55.82
C PHE A 116 10.71 -9.37 54.37
N ALA A 117 11.48 -10.43 54.12
CA ALA A 117 11.82 -10.87 52.77
C ALA A 117 10.57 -11.32 51.98
N ALA A 118 9.67 -12.09 52.59
CA ALA A 118 8.41 -12.49 51.98
C ALA A 118 7.49 -11.28 51.71
N GLY A 119 7.37 -10.34 52.65
CA GLY A 119 6.62 -9.10 52.45
C GLY A 119 7.19 -8.22 51.33
N PHE A 120 8.53 -8.16 51.21
CA PHE A 120 9.23 -7.44 50.15
C PHE A 120 9.03 -8.12 48.78
N LEU A 121 9.10 -9.45 48.71
CA LEU A 121 8.81 -10.21 47.49
C LEU A 121 7.34 -10.07 47.07
N VAL A 122 6.39 -10.04 48.01
CA VAL A 122 4.97 -9.78 47.71
C VAL A 122 4.76 -8.32 47.25
N ALA A 123 5.47 -7.35 47.83
CA ALA A 123 5.43 -5.97 47.37
C ALA A 123 6.01 -5.81 45.94
N ILE A 124 7.13 -6.46 45.64
CA ILE A 124 7.68 -6.55 44.27
C ILE A 124 6.68 -7.23 43.33
N GLY A 125 6.09 -8.36 43.74
CA GLY A 125 5.08 -9.07 42.95
C GLY A 125 3.85 -8.23 42.63
N LEU A 126 3.38 -7.42 43.59
CA LEU A 126 2.28 -6.47 43.37
C LEU A 126 2.69 -5.32 42.44
N VAL A 127 3.90 -4.78 42.57
CA VAL A 127 4.42 -3.74 41.65
C VAL A 127 4.57 -4.29 40.24
N LEU A 128 5.14 -5.50 40.07
CA LEU A 128 5.25 -6.17 38.77
C LEU A 128 3.88 -6.53 38.19
N ALA A 129 2.90 -6.93 39.01
CA ALA A 129 1.53 -7.17 38.56
C ALA A 129 0.83 -5.88 38.10
N VAL A 130 1.06 -4.75 38.78
CA VAL A 130 0.54 -3.44 38.36
C VAL A 130 1.22 -2.93 37.08
N ILE A 131 2.54 -3.16 36.92
CA ILE A 131 3.26 -2.83 35.68
C ILE A 131 2.80 -3.73 34.52
N GLY A 132 2.61 -5.03 34.76
CA GLY A 132 2.09 -5.98 33.78
C GLY A 132 0.67 -5.62 33.33
N ALA A 133 -0.25 -5.42 34.29
CA ALA A 133 -1.59 -4.94 34.01
C ALA A 133 -1.58 -3.58 33.28
N GLY A 134 -0.67 -2.66 33.66
CA GLY A 134 -0.49 -1.40 32.95
C GLY A 134 -0.08 -1.57 31.48
N ARG A 135 0.72 -2.59 31.14
CA ARG A 135 1.08 -2.91 29.75
C ARG A 135 -0.05 -3.61 28.97
N THR A 136 -0.89 -4.39 29.64
CA THR A 136 -2.04 -5.08 28.99
C THR A 136 -3.25 -4.17 28.83
N TYR A 137 -3.47 -3.22 29.75
CA TYR A 137 -4.65 -2.36 29.78
C TYR A 137 -4.40 -0.90 29.35
N LEU A 138 -3.21 -0.54 28.85
CA LEU A 138 -2.97 0.78 28.27
C LEU A 138 -2.48 0.67 26.83
N THR A 139 -3.21 1.31 25.91
CA THR A 139 -2.72 1.57 24.55
C THR A 139 -2.02 2.92 24.50
N ALA A 140 -0.90 2.98 23.79
CA ALA A 140 -0.31 4.25 23.36
C ALA A 140 -1.11 4.74 22.15
N LEU A 141 -1.60 5.98 22.20
CA LEU A 141 -2.17 6.66 21.03
C LEU A 141 -1.25 7.81 20.61
N PRO A 142 -1.22 8.18 19.31
CA PRO A 142 -0.51 9.36 18.85
C PRO A 142 -0.90 10.62 19.63
N GLN A 143 0.06 11.51 19.85
CA GLN A 143 -0.18 12.83 20.38
C GLN A 143 0.53 13.89 19.53
N ASN A 144 -0.18 14.98 19.24
CA ASN A 144 0.39 16.16 18.60
C ASN A 144 1.67 16.65 19.29
N GLY A 145 2.66 16.95 18.46
CA GLY A 145 3.87 17.68 18.78
C GLY A 145 5.15 16.87 18.65
N GLY A 146 6.27 17.59 18.62
CA GLY A 146 7.61 17.05 18.40
C GLY A 146 8.06 17.21 16.95
N ASP A 147 9.37 17.16 16.76
CA ASP A 147 10.05 17.44 15.51
C ASP A 147 10.67 16.16 14.94
N TYR A 148 10.76 16.08 13.60
CA TYR A 148 11.51 15.04 12.90
C TYR A 148 12.56 15.66 11.95
N VAL A 149 13.75 15.07 11.92
CA VAL A 149 14.89 15.58 11.15
C VAL A 149 15.56 14.46 10.34
N GLU A 150 15.41 14.45 9.02
CA GLU A 150 16.06 13.45 8.15
C GLU A 150 17.37 13.97 7.53
N GLY A 151 18.37 13.09 7.39
CA GLY A 151 19.56 13.34 6.59
C GLY A 151 19.42 12.82 5.16
N VAL A 152 19.70 13.68 4.18
CA VAL A 152 19.64 13.38 2.74
C VAL A 152 20.99 13.71 2.07
N LEU A 153 21.43 12.89 1.12
CA LEU A 153 22.56 13.19 0.24
C LEU A 153 22.14 14.03 -0.96
N GLY A 154 22.93 15.05 -1.27
CA GLY A 154 22.53 16.08 -2.25
C GLY A 154 21.56 17.10 -1.66
N GLN A 155 21.00 17.97 -2.50
CA GLN A 155 20.08 19.06 -2.14
C GLN A 155 18.91 19.10 -3.16
N PRO A 156 17.77 19.70 -2.80
CA PRO A 156 16.73 20.05 -3.76
C PRO A 156 17.14 21.26 -4.61
N GLU A 157 16.61 21.30 -5.82
CA GLU A 157 16.77 22.39 -6.79
C GLU A 157 15.45 22.73 -7.50
N THR A 158 14.51 21.78 -7.60
CA THR A 158 13.27 21.95 -8.38
C THR A 158 12.12 21.14 -7.76
N VAL A 159 11.60 21.61 -6.63
CA VAL A 159 10.48 20.97 -5.90
C VAL A 159 9.15 21.31 -6.59
N ASN A 160 8.96 20.75 -7.77
CA ASN A 160 7.81 21.01 -8.62
C ASN A 160 7.33 19.70 -9.26
N PRO A 161 6.09 19.22 -8.96
CA PRO A 161 5.55 17.95 -9.42
C PRO A 161 5.70 17.67 -10.91
N ILE A 162 5.66 18.69 -11.78
CA ILE A 162 5.76 18.51 -13.23
C ILE A 162 7.20 18.44 -13.74
N LEU A 163 8.21 18.59 -12.87
CA LEU A 163 9.64 18.63 -13.21
C LEU A 163 10.53 17.66 -12.40
N LEU A 164 9.97 16.85 -11.50
CA LEU A 164 10.72 16.08 -10.49
C LEU A 164 11.80 15.13 -11.06
N ALA A 165 13.07 15.54 -10.94
CA ALA A 165 14.22 14.81 -11.44
C ALA A 165 15.03 14.09 -10.34
N LYS A 166 15.25 14.72 -9.17
CA LYS A 166 16.08 14.20 -8.07
C LYS A 166 15.23 13.76 -6.90
N ASP A 167 15.72 12.81 -6.11
CA ASP A 167 14.97 12.28 -4.96
C ASP A 167 14.77 13.34 -3.87
N ALA A 168 15.74 14.23 -3.65
CA ALA A 168 15.57 15.36 -2.74
C ALA A 168 14.46 16.36 -3.17
N ASP A 169 14.12 16.41 -4.46
CA ASP A 169 12.96 17.16 -4.95
C ASP A 169 11.65 16.37 -4.71
N ARG A 170 11.66 15.05 -4.99
CA ARG A 170 10.52 14.14 -4.78
C ARG A 170 10.11 14.06 -3.31
N ASP A 171 11.08 13.91 -2.41
CA ASP A 171 10.89 13.81 -0.97
C ASP A 171 10.16 15.03 -0.41
N LEU A 172 10.50 16.23 -0.90
CA LEU A 172 9.83 17.47 -0.53
C LEU A 172 8.46 17.61 -1.20
N ALA A 173 8.33 17.21 -2.46
CA ALA A 173 7.05 17.29 -3.17
C ALA A 173 5.99 16.36 -2.55
N GLN A 174 6.37 15.15 -2.14
CA GLN A 174 5.51 14.15 -1.49
C GLN A 174 4.88 14.63 -0.17
N LEU A 175 5.49 15.62 0.49
CA LEU A 175 5.00 16.20 1.75
C LEU A 175 4.20 17.50 1.57
N MET A 176 4.39 18.20 0.45
CA MET A 176 3.84 19.55 0.23
C MET A 176 2.80 19.65 -0.89
N TYR A 177 2.77 18.72 -1.84
CA TYR A 177 1.76 18.65 -2.89
C TYR A 177 0.89 17.41 -2.74
N SER A 178 -0.34 17.50 -3.25
CA SER A 178 -1.32 16.42 -3.27
C SER A 178 -1.73 16.09 -4.71
N GLY A 179 -2.06 14.82 -4.96
CA GLY A 179 -2.54 14.35 -6.27
C GLY A 179 -4.06 14.25 -6.33
N LEU A 180 -4.62 13.84 -7.48
CA LEU A 180 -6.03 13.41 -7.51
C LEU A 180 -6.21 12.13 -6.69
N MET A 181 -5.30 11.20 -6.93
CA MET A 181 -5.09 9.98 -6.17
C MET A 181 -3.70 10.06 -5.50
N ARG A 182 -3.41 9.15 -4.58
CA ARG A 182 -2.07 8.93 -3.99
C ARG A 182 -1.84 7.43 -3.77
N TYR A 183 -0.59 7.04 -3.56
CA TYR A 183 -0.29 5.76 -2.91
C TYR A 183 -0.18 5.97 -1.40
N ASP A 184 -0.53 4.93 -0.64
CA ASP A 184 -0.24 4.85 0.79
C ASP A 184 1.03 4.02 1.08
N SER A 185 1.35 3.88 2.36
CA SER A 185 2.49 3.11 2.88
C SER A 185 2.46 1.61 2.56
N ASN A 186 1.33 1.05 2.11
CA ASN A 186 1.21 -0.32 1.62
C ASN A 186 1.32 -0.42 0.08
N GLN A 187 1.53 0.72 -0.60
CA GLN A 187 1.45 0.86 -2.06
C GLN A 187 0.04 0.60 -2.63
N GLU A 188 -1.02 0.75 -1.82
CA GLU A 188 -2.40 0.74 -2.32
C GLU A 188 -2.78 2.14 -2.85
N LEU A 189 -3.54 2.18 -3.96
CA LEU A 189 -3.98 3.44 -4.58
C LEU A 189 -5.24 3.97 -3.88
N GLN A 190 -5.13 5.13 -3.26
CA GLN A 190 -6.21 5.80 -2.51
C GLN A 190 -6.59 7.14 -3.18
N PRO A 191 -7.84 7.62 -3.04
CA PRO A 191 -8.19 9.01 -3.36
C PRO A 191 -7.43 10.01 -2.48
N ASP A 192 -7.18 11.21 -3.02
CA ASP A 192 -6.48 12.30 -2.31
C ASP A 192 -7.23 13.63 -2.47
N LEU A 193 -6.94 14.45 -3.49
CA LEU A 193 -7.75 15.64 -3.83
C LEU A 193 -9.11 15.26 -4.44
N ALA A 194 -9.23 14.06 -5.04
CA ALA A 194 -10.52 13.49 -5.41
C ALA A 194 -11.25 12.92 -4.18
N GLU A 195 -12.54 13.21 -4.07
CA GLU A 195 -13.47 12.50 -3.17
C GLU A 195 -13.85 11.13 -3.76
N SER A 196 -14.05 11.11 -5.07
CA SER A 196 -14.45 9.92 -5.84
C SER A 196 -14.09 10.07 -7.31
N TYR A 197 -14.06 8.95 -8.04
CA TYR A 197 -13.89 8.93 -9.48
C TYR A 197 -14.79 7.88 -10.15
N GLU A 198 -15.14 8.12 -11.40
CA GLU A 198 -15.86 7.19 -12.27
C GLU A 198 -15.05 6.91 -13.54
N VAL A 199 -15.08 5.66 -14.01
CA VAL A 199 -14.46 5.24 -15.29
C VAL A 199 -15.54 4.71 -16.22
N SER A 200 -15.55 5.14 -17.48
CA SER A 200 -16.53 4.67 -18.46
C SER A 200 -16.32 3.20 -18.85
N GLU A 201 -17.39 2.52 -19.29
CA GLU A 201 -17.36 1.11 -19.72
C GLU A 201 -16.33 0.81 -20.83
N ASP A 202 -15.96 1.81 -21.63
CA ASP A 202 -14.94 1.70 -22.68
C ASP A 202 -13.50 1.95 -22.21
N GLY A 203 -13.29 2.28 -20.92
CA GLY A 203 -11.99 2.52 -20.29
C GLY A 203 -11.29 3.81 -20.72
N LYS A 204 -11.99 4.76 -21.36
CA LYS A 204 -11.39 5.99 -21.94
C LYS A 204 -11.72 7.29 -21.21
N ASN A 205 -12.83 7.37 -20.48
CA ASN A 205 -13.22 8.58 -19.75
C ASN A 205 -13.04 8.34 -18.26
N TYR A 206 -12.35 9.28 -17.60
CA TYR A 206 -12.10 9.24 -16.15
C TYR A 206 -12.58 10.58 -15.58
N THR A 207 -13.69 10.55 -14.84
CA THR A 207 -14.29 11.74 -14.21
C THR A 207 -13.93 11.73 -12.74
N PHE A 208 -13.35 12.82 -12.23
CA PHE A 208 -13.00 13.00 -10.82
C PHE A 208 -13.85 14.10 -10.21
N THR A 209 -14.46 13.82 -9.06
CA THR A 209 -15.08 14.82 -8.19
C THR A 209 -14.07 15.18 -7.10
N LEU A 210 -13.72 16.45 -7.01
CA LEU A 210 -12.77 17.01 -6.06
C LEU A 210 -13.48 17.32 -4.73
N ARG A 211 -12.78 17.10 -3.62
CA ARG A 211 -13.34 17.46 -2.30
C ARG A 211 -13.36 18.98 -2.13
N GLN A 212 -14.45 19.52 -1.61
CA GLN A 212 -14.65 20.96 -1.47
C GLN A 212 -13.90 21.60 -0.27
N ASP A 213 -13.32 20.79 0.63
CA ASP A 213 -12.53 21.23 1.78
C ASP A 213 -11.01 21.29 1.50
N ALA A 214 -10.59 21.06 0.25
CA ALA A 214 -9.20 21.18 -0.16
C ALA A 214 -8.75 22.65 -0.24
N LEU A 215 -7.71 23.00 0.52
CA LEU A 215 -7.08 24.33 0.51
C LEU A 215 -5.60 24.25 0.12
N TRP A 216 -5.12 25.27 -0.59
CA TRP A 216 -3.72 25.60 -0.77
C TRP A 216 -3.12 26.15 0.54
N HIS A 217 -1.79 26.10 0.70
CA HIS A 217 -1.08 26.54 1.93
C HIS A 217 -1.22 28.04 2.26
N ASP A 218 -1.68 28.86 1.32
CA ASP A 218 -2.02 30.27 1.51
C ASP A 218 -3.50 30.52 1.90
N GLY A 219 -4.34 29.49 1.81
CA GLY A 219 -5.77 29.52 2.13
C GLY A 219 -6.70 29.72 0.92
N GLU A 220 -6.20 29.77 -0.31
CA GLU A 220 -7.06 29.67 -1.50
C GLU A 220 -7.58 28.22 -1.68
N GLN A 221 -8.71 28.05 -2.39
CA GLN A 221 -9.37 26.75 -2.54
C GLN A 221 -8.79 25.98 -3.74
N VAL A 222 -8.62 24.66 -3.62
CA VAL A 222 -8.22 23.80 -4.75
C VAL A 222 -9.43 23.56 -5.65
N THR A 223 -9.27 23.73 -6.97
CA THR A 223 -10.37 23.67 -7.95
C THR A 223 -9.98 22.90 -9.21
N ALA A 224 -10.97 22.51 -10.01
CA ALA A 224 -10.76 21.85 -11.30
C ALA A 224 -9.93 22.69 -12.30
N ASP A 225 -9.87 24.02 -12.13
CA ASP A 225 -9.00 24.90 -12.89
C ASP A 225 -7.51 24.61 -12.66
N ASP A 226 -7.11 24.24 -11.44
CA ASP A 226 -5.72 23.93 -11.08
C ASP A 226 -5.23 22.63 -11.75
N ILE A 227 -6.10 21.60 -11.79
CA ILE A 227 -5.83 20.33 -12.46
C ILE A 227 -5.69 20.55 -13.97
N VAL A 228 -6.64 21.26 -14.58
CA VAL A 228 -6.61 21.58 -16.02
C VAL A 228 -5.34 22.37 -16.38
N PHE A 229 -4.99 23.38 -15.57
CA PHE A 229 -3.78 24.17 -15.74
C PHE A 229 -2.50 23.33 -15.62
N THR A 230 -2.37 22.51 -14.57
CA THR A 230 -1.18 21.66 -14.36
C THR A 230 -0.97 20.68 -15.53
N VAL A 231 -2.05 20.08 -16.04
CA VAL A 231 -2.01 19.15 -17.17
C VAL A 231 -1.76 19.86 -18.51
N GLN A 232 -2.13 21.13 -18.64
CA GLN A 232 -1.73 21.96 -19.79
C GLN A 232 -0.23 22.27 -19.74
N LEU A 233 0.32 22.66 -18.58
CA LEU A 233 1.77 22.88 -18.42
C LEU A 233 2.60 21.62 -18.70
N MET A 234 2.17 20.43 -18.26
CA MET A 234 2.88 19.18 -18.56
C MET A 234 3.00 18.90 -20.07
N LYS A 235 2.02 19.35 -20.88
CA LYS A 235 2.05 19.16 -22.33
C LYS A 235 2.97 20.15 -23.05
N ASP A 236 3.28 21.29 -22.44
CA ASP A 236 3.98 22.39 -23.08
C ASP A 236 5.47 22.07 -23.32
N PRO A 237 5.97 22.20 -24.57
CA PRO A 237 7.36 21.86 -24.91
C PRO A 237 8.41 22.84 -24.36
N GLU A 238 8.03 24.04 -23.93
CA GLU A 238 8.97 24.97 -23.29
C GLU A 238 9.24 24.60 -21.83
N VAL A 239 8.24 24.05 -21.13
CA VAL A 239 8.36 23.52 -19.75
C VAL A 239 9.29 22.30 -19.69
N LYS A 240 9.30 21.48 -20.75
CA LYS A 240 10.13 20.25 -20.88
C LYS A 240 9.88 19.24 -19.75
N SER A 241 8.63 19.10 -19.33
CA SER A 241 8.23 18.11 -18.32
C SER A 241 8.66 16.69 -18.75
N PRO A 242 9.30 15.89 -17.88
CA PRO A 242 9.55 14.47 -18.17
C PRO A 242 8.26 13.67 -18.39
N ARG A 243 7.11 14.19 -17.92
CA ARG A 243 5.77 13.60 -18.06
C ARG A 243 5.04 14.02 -19.34
N GLN A 244 5.68 14.81 -20.21
CA GLN A 244 5.04 15.38 -21.39
C GLN A 244 4.42 14.32 -22.31
N ALA A 245 5.12 13.19 -22.51
CA ALA A 245 4.71 12.12 -23.40
C ALA A 245 3.38 11.48 -22.97
N ASP A 246 3.24 11.19 -21.67
CA ASP A 246 2.08 10.53 -21.09
C ASP A 246 0.77 11.29 -21.39
N PHE A 247 0.82 12.62 -21.25
CA PHE A 247 -0.35 13.48 -21.41
C PHE A 247 -0.62 13.94 -22.85
N GLN A 248 0.28 13.71 -23.82
CA GLN A 248 0.03 14.11 -25.23
C GLN A 248 -1.25 13.49 -25.82
N SER A 249 -1.65 12.30 -25.34
CA SER A 249 -2.81 11.56 -25.85
C SER A 249 -4.02 11.61 -24.89
N VAL A 250 -4.05 12.62 -24.01
CA VAL A 250 -5.05 12.77 -22.94
C VAL A 250 -5.67 14.15 -23.04
N ALA A 251 -6.95 14.24 -23.41
CA ALA A 251 -7.71 15.48 -23.24
C ALA A 251 -8.10 15.65 -21.76
N VAL A 252 -8.17 16.89 -21.29
CA VAL A 252 -8.63 17.24 -19.94
C VAL A 252 -9.60 18.41 -20.05
N GLU A 253 -10.72 18.35 -19.36
CA GLU A 253 -11.78 19.37 -19.39
C GLU A 253 -12.36 19.61 -17.99
N LYS A 254 -12.67 20.86 -17.70
CA LYS A 254 -13.42 21.28 -16.52
C LYS A 254 -14.91 21.12 -16.82
N LEU A 255 -15.64 20.36 -16.01
CA LEU A 255 -17.09 20.24 -16.10
C LEU A 255 -17.79 21.26 -15.18
N ASP A 256 -17.27 21.43 -13.96
CA ASP A 256 -17.64 22.48 -13.00
C ASP A 256 -16.45 22.81 -12.09
N ASP A 257 -16.62 23.64 -11.06
CA ASP A 257 -15.53 24.08 -10.17
C ASP A 257 -14.84 22.93 -9.41
N PHE A 258 -15.53 21.81 -9.18
CA PHE A 258 -15.06 20.63 -8.47
C PHE A 258 -15.13 19.34 -9.28
N THR A 259 -15.49 19.38 -10.57
CA THR A 259 -15.50 18.18 -11.44
C THR A 259 -14.59 18.35 -12.65
N VAL A 260 -13.61 17.46 -12.78
CA VAL A 260 -12.66 17.41 -13.90
C VAL A 260 -12.74 16.06 -14.61
N LYS A 261 -12.71 16.08 -15.94
CA LYS A 261 -12.78 14.86 -16.78
C LYS A 261 -11.54 14.74 -17.65
N PHE A 262 -10.94 13.56 -17.64
CA PHE A 262 -9.89 13.13 -18.55
C PHE A 262 -10.50 12.23 -19.63
N THR A 263 -10.02 12.37 -20.87
CA THR A 263 -10.44 11.51 -21.99
C THR A 263 -9.21 11.03 -22.77
N LEU A 264 -9.00 9.71 -22.79
CA LEU A 264 -7.93 9.08 -23.56
C LEU A 264 -8.29 9.12 -25.05
N THR A 265 -7.50 9.84 -25.85
CA THR A 265 -7.82 10.10 -27.27
C THR A 265 -7.42 8.96 -28.22
N LYS A 266 -6.86 7.87 -27.67
CA LYS A 266 -6.43 6.66 -28.39
C LYS A 266 -7.21 5.44 -27.89
N ASP A 267 -6.53 4.42 -27.40
CA ASP A 267 -7.13 3.23 -26.78
C ASP A 267 -7.41 3.44 -25.29
N ALA A 268 -8.16 2.51 -24.69
CA ALA A 268 -8.20 2.37 -23.25
C ALA A 268 -6.80 2.02 -22.70
N PHE A 269 -6.46 2.53 -21.53
CA PHE A 269 -5.19 2.26 -20.87
C PHE A 269 -5.43 2.21 -19.36
N VAL A 270 -5.64 1.02 -18.83
CA VAL A 270 -6.02 0.80 -17.41
C VAL A 270 -4.96 1.33 -16.42
N PRO A 271 -3.64 1.24 -16.70
CA PRO A 271 -2.62 1.89 -15.88
C PRO A 271 -2.76 3.42 -15.76
N PHE A 272 -3.53 4.12 -16.62
CA PHE A 272 -3.72 5.57 -16.54
C PHE A 272 -4.12 6.04 -15.13
N LEU A 273 -5.02 5.31 -14.46
CA LEU A 273 -5.44 5.66 -13.10
C LEU A 273 -4.26 5.58 -12.12
N ARG A 274 -3.47 4.50 -12.18
CA ARG A 274 -2.33 4.21 -11.31
C ARG A 274 -1.11 5.11 -11.58
N GLU A 275 -0.88 5.50 -12.84
CA GLU A 275 0.34 6.20 -13.29
C GLU A 275 0.17 7.70 -13.52
N ASN A 276 -1.02 8.15 -13.92
CA ASN A 276 -1.26 9.50 -14.45
C ASN A 276 -2.20 10.36 -13.61
N THR A 277 -2.57 9.93 -12.40
CA THR A 277 -3.46 10.70 -11.50
C THR A 277 -2.86 10.96 -10.11
N THR A 278 -1.67 10.41 -9.86
CA THR A 278 -0.90 10.51 -8.61
C THR A 278 0.16 11.63 -8.61
N PHE A 279 0.26 12.40 -9.70
CA PHE A 279 1.14 13.57 -9.75
C PHE A 279 0.55 14.74 -8.94
N GLY A 280 1.42 15.48 -8.24
CA GLY A 280 1.00 16.65 -7.47
C GLY A 280 0.44 17.78 -8.34
N ILE A 281 -0.65 18.42 -7.92
CA ILE A 281 -1.28 19.53 -8.62
C ILE A 281 -0.58 20.86 -8.27
N LEU A 282 -0.41 21.76 -9.25
CA LEU A 282 0.14 23.10 -9.06
C LEU A 282 -0.96 24.15 -8.83
N PRO A 283 -0.79 25.10 -7.89
CA PRO A 283 -1.72 26.22 -7.70
C PRO A 283 -1.69 27.18 -8.89
N LYS A 284 -2.81 27.25 -9.64
CA LYS A 284 -2.91 28.08 -10.84
C LYS A 284 -2.67 29.56 -10.55
N HIS A 285 -3.18 30.08 -9.42
CA HIS A 285 -3.05 31.48 -9.03
C HIS A 285 -1.60 31.93 -8.80
N ILE A 286 -0.71 31.02 -8.41
CA ILE A 286 0.74 31.27 -8.27
C ILE A 286 1.45 31.19 -9.62
N TRP A 287 1.15 30.16 -10.42
CA TRP A 287 1.97 29.81 -11.60
C TRP A 287 1.48 30.42 -12.93
N GLN A 288 0.25 30.93 -13.02
CA GLN A 288 -0.33 31.43 -14.29
C GLN A 288 0.39 32.64 -14.90
N ASP A 289 1.06 33.46 -14.08
CA ASP A 289 1.81 34.64 -14.53
C ASP A 289 3.30 34.32 -14.85
N VAL A 290 3.74 33.07 -14.60
CA VAL A 290 5.09 32.59 -14.96
C VAL A 290 5.05 31.98 -16.37
N THR A 291 5.88 32.47 -17.29
CA THR A 291 5.87 31.92 -18.66
C THR A 291 6.43 30.48 -18.69
N PRO A 292 5.93 29.58 -19.56
CA PRO A 292 6.38 28.19 -19.68
C PRO A 292 7.90 27.99 -19.64
N ALA A 293 8.65 28.76 -20.43
CA ALA A 293 10.11 28.71 -20.47
C ALA A 293 10.82 29.19 -19.18
N GLN A 294 10.13 29.89 -18.29
CA GLN A 294 10.65 30.37 -16.99
C GLN A 294 10.33 29.43 -15.83
N ILE A 295 9.34 28.54 -15.96
CA ILE A 295 8.89 27.64 -14.87
C ILE A 295 10.06 26.84 -14.26
N PRO A 296 11.01 26.26 -15.03
CA PRO A 296 12.16 25.54 -14.45
C PRO A 296 13.20 26.43 -13.72
N LEU A 297 13.02 27.75 -13.69
CA LEU A 297 13.96 28.74 -13.12
C LEU A 297 13.31 29.63 -12.04
N ALA A 298 12.02 29.42 -11.75
CA ALA A 298 11.25 30.17 -10.76
C ALA A 298 11.70 29.91 -9.31
N ASP A 299 11.64 30.93 -8.44
CA ASP A 299 11.98 30.81 -7.02
C ASP A 299 10.92 29.98 -6.26
N GLU A 300 9.70 29.92 -6.80
CA GLU A 300 8.54 29.14 -6.37
C GLU A 300 8.85 27.62 -6.35
N ASN A 301 9.81 27.14 -7.16
CA ASN A 301 10.31 25.76 -7.10
C ASN A 301 11.09 25.44 -5.81
N LEU A 302 11.40 26.44 -4.98
CA LEU A 302 12.04 26.30 -3.66
C LEU A 302 11.24 26.99 -2.54
N GLN A 303 10.28 27.84 -2.87
CA GLN A 303 9.35 28.51 -1.96
C GLN A 303 7.93 27.98 -2.19
N VAL A 304 7.76 26.68 -1.91
CA VAL A 304 6.57 25.92 -2.32
C VAL A 304 5.30 26.38 -1.61
N ILE A 305 4.30 26.72 -2.41
CA ILE A 305 2.88 26.66 -2.05
C ILE A 305 2.30 25.41 -2.70
N GLY A 306 1.68 24.55 -1.89
CA GLY A 306 0.99 23.34 -2.33
C GLY A 306 -0.24 23.06 -1.47
N SER A 307 -0.75 21.84 -1.53
CA SER A 307 -1.99 21.41 -0.87
C SER A 307 -1.78 20.27 0.14
N GLY A 308 -0.53 19.82 0.29
CA GLY A 308 -0.13 18.65 1.07
C GLY A 308 -0.12 18.85 2.60
N PRO A 309 0.19 17.76 3.33
CA PRO A 309 0.14 17.71 4.80
C PRO A 309 1.13 18.64 5.52
N PHE A 310 2.23 19.01 4.90
CA PHE A 310 3.21 19.96 5.44
C PHE A 310 3.38 21.15 4.51
N LEU A 311 3.73 22.31 5.06
CA LEU A 311 3.93 23.56 4.30
C LEU A 311 5.35 24.10 4.48
N PHE A 312 5.85 24.82 3.47
CA PHE A 312 7.17 25.43 3.48
C PHE A 312 7.32 26.47 4.59
N LYS A 313 8.37 26.34 5.41
CA LYS A 313 8.68 27.30 6.50
C LYS A 313 9.88 28.18 6.17
N GLN A 314 11.02 27.56 5.83
CA GLN A 314 12.26 28.22 5.40
C GLN A 314 13.28 27.18 4.90
N PHE A 315 14.25 27.61 4.09
CA PHE A 315 15.48 26.87 3.87
C PHE A 315 16.70 27.65 4.37
N ARG A 316 17.81 26.95 4.65
CA ARG A 316 19.09 27.54 5.06
C ARG A 316 20.17 27.21 4.04
N ARG A 317 21.01 28.17 3.68
CA ARG A 317 22.16 27.98 2.77
C ARG A 317 23.48 28.12 3.53
N ASP A 318 24.51 27.40 3.09
CA ASP A 318 25.87 27.60 3.57
C ASP A 318 26.41 28.95 3.09
N THR A 319 27.13 29.68 3.96
CA THR A 319 27.61 31.04 3.68
C THR A 319 28.84 31.13 2.77
N THR A 320 29.34 30.00 2.26
CA THR A 320 30.54 29.92 1.41
C THR A 320 30.31 29.08 0.16
N THR A 321 29.51 28.01 0.22
CA THR A 321 29.15 27.22 -0.96
C THR A 321 27.78 27.56 -1.55
N GLU A 322 26.97 28.38 -0.88
CA GLU A 322 25.58 28.77 -1.23
C GLU A 322 24.56 27.61 -1.36
N LEU A 323 25.03 26.36 -1.34
CA LEU A 323 24.22 25.14 -1.26
C LEU A 323 23.22 25.18 -0.09
N ILE A 324 22.04 24.60 -0.29
CA ILE A 324 21.03 24.41 0.75
C ILE A 324 21.53 23.34 1.72
N THR A 325 21.50 23.65 3.03
CA THR A 325 21.96 22.79 4.12
C THR A 325 20.81 22.24 4.96
N SER A 326 19.66 22.92 4.97
CA SER A 326 18.40 22.37 5.48
C SER A 326 17.17 22.98 4.81
N TYR A 327 16.10 22.20 4.71
CA TYR A 327 14.76 22.64 4.33
C TYR A 327 13.81 22.30 5.48
N GLU A 328 13.15 23.30 6.05
CA GLU A 328 12.25 23.17 7.20
C GLU A 328 10.80 23.31 6.72
N LEU A 329 9.97 22.35 7.14
CA LEU A 329 8.52 22.33 6.95
C LEU A 329 7.83 22.46 8.32
N GLU A 330 6.60 22.96 8.33
CA GLU A 330 5.70 22.85 9.48
C GLU A 330 4.35 22.23 9.11
N ARG A 331 3.63 21.69 10.11
CA ARG A 331 2.34 21.02 9.89
C ARG A 331 1.30 21.97 9.26
N ASN A 332 0.68 21.54 8.17
CA ASN A 332 -0.54 22.17 7.68
C ASN A 332 -1.68 21.78 8.65
N LYS A 333 -2.20 22.77 9.39
CA LYS A 333 -3.24 22.57 10.42
C LYS A 333 -4.64 22.45 9.83
N ASP A 334 -4.79 22.97 8.62
CA ASP A 334 -6.02 23.04 7.84
C ASP A 334 -5.93 22.04 6.66
N PHE A 335 -5.01 21.07 6.76
CA PHE A 335 -4.97 19.91 5.88
C PHE A 335 -6.23 19.06 6.10
N TYR A 336 -6.91 18.79 5.00
CA TYR A 336 -8.18 18.07 4.93
C TYR A 336 -8.14 16.62 5.42
N GLY A 337 -6.99 15.96 5.31
CA GLY A 337 -6.80 14.58 5.73
C GLY A 337 -6.49 14.48 7.24
N GLN A 338 -5.76 13.45 7.63
CA GLN A 338 -5.14 13.44 8.96
C GLN A 338 -4.07 14.55 9.01
N VAL A 339 -4.38 15.67 9.66
CA VAL A 339 -3.42 16.73 10.02
C VAL A 339 -2.20 16.11 10.71
N PRO A 340 -0.94 16.38 10.28
CA PRO A 340 0.23 15.69 10.83
C PRO A 340 0.33 15.75 12.33
N TYR A 341 0.73 14.67 13.02
CA TYR A 341 0.93 14.75 14.47
C TYR A 341 2.18 15.59 14.84
N LEU A 342 3.29 15.41 14.11
CA LEU A 342 4.51 16.21 14.24
C LEU A 342 4.25 17.71 14.05
N ASP A 343 5.06 18.56 14.67
CA ASP A 343 5.01 20.03 14.51
C ASP A 343 5.93 20.53 13.38
N THR A 344 7.11 19.93 13.23
CA THR A 344 8.03 20.22 12.11
C THR A 344 8.61 18.95 11.50
N PHE A 345 8.90 19.04 10.20
CA PHE A 345 9.62 18.03 9.43
C PHE A 345 10.79 18.74 8.75
N THR A 346 12.02 18.31 8.99
CA THR A 346 13.23 19.00 8.51
C THR A 346 14.14 18.05 7.75
N PHE A 347 14.47 18.39 6.51
CA PHE A 347 15.57 17.72 5.81
C PHE A 347 16.87 18.48 6.07
N LYS A 348 17.96 17.76 6.34
CA LYS A 348 19.33 18.27 6.37
C LYS A 348 20.12 17.63 5.25
N TYR A 349 20.85 18.45 4.49
CA TYR A 349 21.53 18.04 3.27
C TYR A 349 23.02 17.87 3.48
N TYR A 350 23.56 16.81 2.88
CA TYR A 350 24.92 16.35 3.08
C TYR A 350 25.64 16.11 1.75
N SER A 351 26.83 16.69 1.61
CA SER A 351 27.74 16.45 0.49
C SER A 351 28.73 15.29 0.74
N ASN A 352 28.65 14.62 1.90
CA ASN A 352 29.48 13.47 2.26
C ASN A 352 28.69 12.48 3.14
N SER A 353 28.64 11.21 2.72
CA SER A 353 28.00 10.08 3.39
C SER A 353 28.61 9.72 4.74
N GLU A 354 29.91 9.96 4.95
CA GLU A 354 30.55 9.78 6.26
C GLU A 354 29.97 10.75 7.29
N LYS A 355 29.75 12.02 6.90
CA LYS A 355 29.21 13.05 7.81
C LYS A 355 27.74 12.82 8.10
N LEU A 356 26.96 12.41 7.09
CA LEU A 356 25.58 11.96 7.22
C LEU A 356 25.47 10.87 8.30
N LEU A 357 26.15 9.74 8.06
CA LEU A 357 26.16 8.58 8.96
C LEU A 357 26.62 8.97 10.37
N SER A 358 27.70 9.74 10.47
CA SER A 358 28.25 10.15 11.76
C SER A 358 27.42 11.22 12.49
N ASP A 359 26.43 11.86 11.85
CA ASP A 359 25.45 12.72 12.54
C ASP A 359 24.24 11.90 13.03
N PHE A 360 23.77 10.90 12.28
CA PHE A 360 22.75 9.92 12.72
C PHE A 360 23.24 9.11 13.93
N GLU A 361 24.47 8.59 13.84
CA GLU A 361 25.16 7.90 14.94
C GLU A 361 25.25 8.67 16.27
N LYS A 362 25.02 9.99 16.23
CA LYS A 362 25.11 10.94 17.35
C LYS A 362 23.75 11.57 17.71
N GLY A 363 22.64 11.12 17.12
CA GLY A 363 21.31 11.68 17.37
C GLY A 363 21.17 13.15 16.97
N ARG A 364 21.79 13.56 15.84
CA ARG A 364 21.69 14.92 15.27
C ARG A 364 20.71 15.01 14.10
N ILE A 365 20.37 13.85 13.55
CA ILE A 365 19.29 13.56 12.62
C ILE A 365 18.62 12.29 13.15
N ASP A 366 17.32 12.21 12.97
CA ASP A 366 16.42 11.16 13.43
C ASP A 366 16.26 10.05 12.38
N GLY A 367 16.67 10.29 11.13
CA GLY A 367 16.70 9.27 10.09
C GLY A 367 17.70 9.60 8.99
N ILE A 368 17.96 8.61 8.14
CA ILE A 368 18.76 8.70 6.92
C ILE A 368 17.91 8.17 5.77
N HIS A 369 17.80 8.95 4.69
CA HIS A 369 17.01 8.57 3.51
C HIS A 369 17.42 7.21 2.92
N THR A 370 18.71 6.93 2.77
CA THR A 370 19.18 5.60 2.37
C THR A 370 20.58 5.31 2.90
N LEU A 371 20.83 4.06 3.29
CA LEU A 371 22.16 3.54 3.57
C LEU A 371 22.62 2.69 2.40
N SER A 372 23.84 2.90 1.90
CA SER A 372 24.44 1.95 0.97
C SER A 372 24.70 0.60 1.68
N PRO A 373 24.82 -0.53 0.95
CA PRO A 373 25.04 -1.84 1.58
C PRO A 373 26.29 -1.87 2.45
N ALA A 374 27.35 -1.16 2.04
CA ALA A 374 28.57 -1.00 2.82
C ALA A 374 28.37 -0.17 4.10
N GLN A 375 27.51 0.87 4.09
CA GLN A 375 27.15 1.62 5.29
C GLN A 375 26.28 0.79 6.24
N ARG A 376 25.31 0.05 5.69
CA ARG A 376 24.42 -0.88 6.41
C ARG A 376 25.20 -1.98 7.13
N ALA A 377 26.18 -2.57 6.46
CA ALA A 377 27.10 -3.57 7.04
C ALA A 377 28.11 -2.97 8.05
N ALA A 378 28.42 -1.67 7.95
CA ALA A 378 29.33 -0.96 8.86
C ALA A 378 28.65 -0.41 10.12
N LEU A 379 27.33 -0.55 10.29
CA LEU A 379 26.62 -0.08 11.47
C LEU A 379 27.08 -0.83 12.73
N PRO A 380 27.36 -0.15 13.86
CA PRO A 380 27.78 -0.80 15.08
C PRO A 380 26.64 -1.62 15.70
N GLU A 381 26.79 -2.94 15.76
CA GLU A 381 25.82 -3.90 16.30
C GLU A 381 25.18 -3.43 17.62
N ASN A 382 26.00 -2.91 18.54
CA ASN A 382 25.56 -2.48 19.86
C ASN A 382 24.69 -1.20 19.88
N LYS A 383 24.37 -0.61 18.72
CA LYS A 383 23.41 0.48 18.56
C LYS A 383 22.15 0.08 17.80
N LEU A 384 22.10 -1.08 17.14
CA LEU A 384 20.98 -1.45 16.26
C LEU A 384 19.62 -1.41 16.97
N ASP A 385 19.55 -1.80 18.26
CA ASP A 385 18.35 -1.72 19.11
C ASP A 385 17.74 -0.31 19.25
N ASN A 386 18.46 0.76 18.88
CA ASN A 386 17.96 2.15 18.92
C ASN A 386 17.36 2.60 17.58
N TRP A 387 17.50 1.82 16.51
CA TRP A 387 17.10 2.17 15.16
C TRP A 387 16.12 1.15 14.58
N ASN A 388 15.02 1.62 13.98
CA ASN A 388 14.29 0.80 13.03
C ASN A 388 15.03 0.88 11.70
N ILE A 389 15.41 -0.27 11.14
CA ILE A 389 16.10 -0.35 9.85
C ILE A 389 15.25 -1.25 8.96
N MET A 390 14.85 -0.71 7.83
CA MET A 390 13.87 -1.30 6.93
C MET A 390 14.54 -1.50 5.58
N ASP A 391 14.80 -2.75 5.23
CA ASP A 391 15.41 -3.16 3.97
C ASP A 391 14.25 -3.46 2.98
N LEU A 392 13.82 -2.45 2.21
CA LEU A 392 12.59 -2.46 1.40
C LEU A 392 12.88 -2.86 -0.05
N GLU A 393 12.05 -3.71 -0.67
CA GLU A 393 12.20 -4.04 -2.09
C GLU A 393 11.87 -2.83 -2.98
N LEU A 394 12.79 -2.47 -3.89
CA LEU A 394 12.57 -1.47 -4.95
C LEU A 394 11.86 -2.11 -6.15
N PRO A 395 11.13 -1.35 -6.99
CA PRO A 395 10.34 -1.87 -8.10
C PRO A 395 11.22 -2.12 -9.32
N SER A 396 12.42 -2.66 -9.14
CA SER A 396 13.41 -2.79 -10.22
C SER A 396 14.08 -4.15 -10.19
N TYR A 397 14.51 -4.62 -11.35
CA TYR A 397 15.31 -5.83 -11.48
C TYR A 397 16.56 -5.57 -12.30
N PHE A 398 17.62 -6.31 -11.96
CA PHE A 398 18.83 -6.41 -12.74
C PHE A 398 18.88 -7.75 -13.45
N ALA A 399 19.26 -7.70 -14.73
CA ALA A 399 19.28 -8.85 -15.61
C ALA A 399 20.43 -8.77 -16.63
N LEU A 400 20.78 -9.94 -17.17
CA LEU A 400 21.62 -10.09 -18.35
C LEU A 400 20.71 -10.17 -19.58
N PHE A 401 20.53 -9.06 -20.27
CA PHE A 401 19.71 -8.98 -21.48
C PHE A 401 20.51 -9.47 -22.70
N PHE A 402 20.02 -10.52 -23.38
CA PHE A 402 20.68 -11.07 -24.55
C PHE A 402 20.15 -10.46 -25.85
N ASN A 403 21.03 -9.84 -26.64
CA ASN A 403 20.72 -9.45 -28.01
C ASN A 403 21.18 -10.56 -28.98
N GLN A 404 20.28 -11.49 -29.24
CA GLN A 404 20.51 -12.65 -30.12
C GLN A 404 20.82 -12.27 -31.58
N THR A 405 20.70 -10.99 -31.97
CA THR A 405 21.10 -10.51 -33.31
C THR A 405 22.60 -10.19 -33.43
N LYS A 406 23.34 -10.18 -32.32
CA LYS A 406 24.75 -9.74 -32.23
C LYS A 406 25.76 -10.85 -31.94
N ASN A 407 25.30 -12.05 -31.59
CA ASN A 407 26.11 -13.24 -31.40
C ASN A 407 25.30 -14.48 -31.86
N GLU A 408 25.91 -15.36 -32.66
CA GLU A 408 25.24 -16.57 -33.18
C GLU A 408 24.98 -17.61 -32.07
N ALA A 409 25.90 -17.78 -31.11
CA ALA A 409 25.76 -18.73 -30.01
C ALA A 409 24.57 -18.36 -29.10
N LEU A 410 24.33 -17.06 -28.88
CA LEU A 410 23.18 -16.58 -28.09
C LEU A 410 21.81 -16.89 -28.72
N LYS A 411 21.74 -17.35 -29.97
CA LYS A 411 20.48 -17.82 -30.60
C LYS A 411 20.11 -19.22 -30.13
N GLU A 412 21.10 -20.05 -29.77
CA GLU A 412 20.89 -21.40 -29.26
C GLU A 412 20.33 -21.31 -27.83
N LEU A 413 19.20 -21.97 -27.57
CA LEU A 413 18.51 -21.89 -26.27
C LEU A 413 19.36 -22.58 -25.19
N GLU A 414 19.98 -23.69 -25.56
CA GLU A 414 20.89 -24.49 -24.75
C GLU A 414 22.09 -23.67 -24.25
N VAL A 415 22.60 -22.73 -25.06
CA VAL A 415 23.67 -21.81 -24.66
C VAL A 415 23.14 -20.78 -23.64
N ARG A 416 21.96 -20.21 -23.86
CA ARG A 416 21.34 -19.27 -22.89
C ARG A 416 20.99 -19.96 -21.57
N GLN A 417 20.51 -21.19 -21.62
CA GLN A 417 20.25 -22.04 -20.46
C GLN A 417 21.54 -22.34 -19.69
N ALA A 418 22.61 -22.75 -20.36
CA ALA A 418 23.91 -22.99 -19.73
C ALA A 418 24.52 -21.72 -19.10
N LEU A 419 24.40 -20.57 -19.76
CA LEU A 419 24.85 -19.27 -19.24
C LEU A 419 24.10 -18.83 -17.97
N GLY A 420 22.88 -19.32 -17.73
CA GLY A 420 22.13 -19.02 -16.49
C GLY A 420 22.21 -20.12 -15.43
N ALA A 421 22.27 -21.39 -15.85
CA ALA A 421 22.42 -22.55 -14.97
C ALA A 421 23.82 -22.68 -14.35
N SER A 422 24.81 -21.91 -14.80
CA SER A 422 26.15 -21.82 -14.20
C SER A 422 26.32 -20.68 -13.19
N LEU A 423 25.30 -19.83 -13.01
CA LEU A 423 25.44 -18.64 -12.16
C LEU A 423 24.89 -18.87 -10.76
N ASP A 424 25.75 -18.70 -9.75
CA ASP A 424 25.28 -18.58 -8.37
C ASP A 424 24.73 -17.16 -8.15
N ARG A 425 23.44 -17.00 -8.48
CA ARG A 425 22.72 -15.74 -8.33
C ARG A 425 22.61 -15.30 -6.87
N GLN A 426 22.74 -16.21 -5.89
CA GLN A 426 22.80 -15.83 -4.47
C GLN A 426 24.21 -15.35 -4.08
N ARG A 427 25.27 -15.96 -4.60
CA ARG A 427 26.65 -15.46 -4.45
C ARG A 427 26.82 -14.04 -4.99
N ILE A 428 26.15 -13.70 -6.10
CA ILE A 428 26.09 -12.30 -6.61
C ILE A 428 25.46 -11.37 -5.55
N VAL A 429 24.36 -11.77 -4.91
CA VAL A 429 23.72 -11.00 -3.82
C VAL A 429 24.64 -10.88 -2.60
N ASP A 430 25.29 -11.96 -2.18
CA ASP A 430 26.09 -12.00 -0.96
C ASP A 430 27.43 -11.26 -1.13
N GLU A 431 28.19 -11.53 -2.19
CA GLU A 431 29.53 -10.95 -2.43
C GLU A 431 29.51 -9.56 -3.09
N ALA A 432 28.65 -9.36 -4.11
CA ALA A 432 28.58 -8.09 -4.83
C ALA A 432 27.60 -7.08 -4.21
N LEU A 433 26.57 -7.53 -3.48
CA LEU A 433 25.54 -6.65 -2.90
C LEU A 433 25.52 -6.67 -1.36
N ASN A 434 26.35 -7.47 -0.70
CA ASN A 434 26.39 -7.62 0.78
C ASN A 434 25.02 -8.03 1.37
N GLY A 435 24.22 -8.79 0.62
CA GLY A 435 22.87 -9.19 1.02
C GLY A 435 21.77 -8.15 0.80
N ALA A 436 22.08 -6.96 0.26
CA ALA A 436 21.11 -5.87 0.04
C ALA A 436 20.32 -6.04 -1.28
N ALA A 437 19.86 -7.26 -1.55
CA ALA A 437 19.08 -7.65 -2.71
C ALA A 437 18.44 -9.03 -2.52
N ARG A 438 17.52 -9.40 -3.42
CA ARG A 438 16.82 -10.68 -3.45
C ARG A 438 16.84 -11.26 -4.87
N VAL A 439 17.13 -12.54 -5.03
CA VAL A 439 17.11 -13.22 -6.34
C VAL A 439 15.69 -13.22 -6.94
N THR A 440 15.57 -13.01 -8.26
CA THR A 440 14.29 -13.11 -9.00
C THR A 440 14.46 -13.88 -10.31
N ASN A 441 13.38 -14.52 -10.77
CA ASN A 441 13.30 -15.28 -12.02
C ASN A 441 12.50 -14.55 -13.12
N ALA A 442 11.85 -13.42 -12.80
CA ALA A 442 10.82 -12.81 -13.64
C ALA A 442 10.85 -11.26 -13.61
N PRO A 443 10.30 -10.58 -14.64
CA PRO A 443 10.26 -9.11 -14.72
C PRO A 443 9.09 -8.48 -13.93
N ILE A 444 8.08 -9.27 -13.55
CA ILE A 444 7.03 -8.82 -12.63
C ILE A 444 7.47 -9.22 -11.23
N LEU A 445 7.43 -8.27 -10.31
CA LEU A 445 8.11 -8.36 -9.02
C LEU A 445 7.15 -8.74 -7.89
N PRO A 446 7.64 -9.19 -6.72
CA PRO A 446 6.81 -9.42 -5.54
C PRO A 446 5.94 -8.20 -5.21
N SER A 447 4.77 -8.45 -4.62
CA SER A 447 3.73 -7.45 -4.33
C SER A 447 3.02 -6.84 -5.56
N PHE A 448 3.49 -7.04 -6.80
CA PHE A 448 2.81 -6.53 -8.00
C PHE A 448 1.71 -7.46 -8.54
N LEU A 449 0.71 -6.85 -9.17
CA LEU A 449 -0.40 -7.54 -9.84
C LEU A 449 0.14 -8.50 -10.92
N GLY A 450 -0.19 -9.78 -10.81
CA GLY A 450 0.24 -10.81 -11.77
C GLY A 450 1.61 -11.42 -11.49
N PHE A 451 2.26 -11.09 -10.37
CA PHE A 451 3.46 -11.80 -9.91
C PHE A 451 3.24 -13.31 -9.87
N ASN A 452 4.09 -14.08 -10.56
CA ASN A 452 4.04 -15.54 -10.56
C ASN A 452 5.24 -16.12 -9.79
N PRO A 453 5.05 -16.69 -8.58
CA PRO A 453 6.13 -17.35 -7.83
C PRO A 453 6.49 -18.73 -8.41
N GLU A 454 5.70 -19.28 -9.35
CA GLU A 454 5.93 -20.60 -9.98
C GLU A 454 6.68 -20.50 -11.33
N VAL A 455 7.20 -19.32 -11.70
CA VAL A 455 8.05 -19.17 -12.90
C VAL A 455 9.31 -20.00 -12.76
N ALA A 456 9.57 -20.85 -13.74
CA ALA A 456 10.72 -21.75 -13.77
C ALA A 456 12.04 -20.97 -13.60
N GLY A 457 12.74 -21.27 -12.51
CA GLY A 457 14.07 -20.72 -12.24
C GLY A 457 15.17 -21.46 -13.00
N LEU A 458 16.26 -20.76 -13.28
CA LEU A 458 17.54 -21.38 -13.58
C LEU A 458 18.26 -21.60 -12.24
N GLU A 459 18.12 -22.82 -11.72
CA GLU A 459 18.88 -23.28 -10.56
C GLU A 459 20.35 -23.49 -10.94
N HIS A 460 21.26 -23.33 -9.98
CA HIS A 460 22.70 -23.48 -10.22
C HIS A 460 23.11 -24.96 -10.28
N ASP A 461 23.53 -25.40 -11.46
CA ASP A 461 24.06 -26.73 -11.76
C ASP A 461 25.09 -26.66 -12.91
N ASP A 462 26.36 -26.47 -12.55
CA ASP A 462 27.49 -26.42 -13.50
C ASP A 462 27.60 -27.69 -14.37
N ALA A 463 27.18 -28.84 -13.85
CA ALA A 463 27.25 -30.11 -14.58
C ALA A 463 26.17 -30.15 -15.66
N HIS A 464 24.94 -29.75 -15.34
CA HIS A 464 23.88 -29.60 -16.33
C HIS A 464 24.20 -28.52 -17.36
N ALA A 465 24.78 -27.39 -16.94
CA ALA A 465 25.23 -26.33 -17.85
C ALA A 465 26.33 -26.82 -18.82
N ALA A 466 27.26 -27.66 -18.36
CA ALA A 466 28.24 -28.31 -19.22
C ALA A 466 27.60 -29.33 -20.20
N GLU A 467 26.64 -30.13 -19.74
CA GLU A 467 25.89 -31.08 -20.59
C GLU A 467 25.08 -30.38 -21.69
N LEU A 468 24.46 -29.22 -21.40
CA LEU A 468 23.76 -28.40 -22.38
C LEU A 468 24.70 -27.91 -23.50
N LEU A 469 25.88 -27.42 -23.14
CA LEU A 469 26.89 -26.97 -24.11
C LEU A 469 27.46 -28.12 -24.94
N ASP A 470 27.72 -29.28 -24.33
CA ASP A 470 28.15 -30.48 -25.05
C ASP A 470 27.06 -30.99 -26.00
N GLY A 471 25.79 -30.98 -25.58
CA GLY A 471 24.63 -31.33 -26.40
C GLY A 471 24.41 -30.39 -27.59
N ALA A 472 24.67 -29.09 -27.39
CA ALA A 472 24.69 -28.08 -28.45
C ALA A 472 25.94 -28.14 -29.36
N GLY A 473 26.93 -28.99 -29.04
CA GLY A 473 28.16 -29.19 -29.82
C GLY A 473 29.32 -28.24 -29.51
N TRP A 474 29.22 -27.45 -28.43
CA TRP A 474 30.28 -26.54 -27.97
C TRP A 474 31.33 -27.28 -27.14
N THR A 475 32.20 -28.05 -27.80
CA THR A 475 33.14 -28.98 -27.15
C THR A 475 34.37 -28.31 -26.52
N LEU A 476 34.71 -28.69 -25.28
CA LEU A 476 35.99 -28.31 -24.65
C LEU A 476 37.09 -29.33 -25.01
N ASN A 477 37.93 -29.00 -25.98
CA ASN A 477 38.96 -29.91 -26.50
C ASN A 477 40.22 -29.96 -25.63
N GLU A 478 40.89 -31.12 -25.55
CA GLU A 478 42.06 -31.33 -24.70
C GLU A 478 43.21 -30.37 -25.05
N GLY A 479 43.51 -29.43 -24.13
CA GLY A 479 44.53 -28.40 -24.31
C GLY A 479 44.01 -27.01 -24.67
N ASN A 480 42.71 -26.85 -24.94
CA ASN A 480 42.05 -25.54 -25.05
C ASN A 480 41.58 -25.05 -23.67
N SER A 481 41.61 -23.73 -23.44
CA SER A 481 40.93 -23.12 -22.28
C SER A 481 39.43 -22.95 -22.50
N PHE A 482 38.99 -22.87 -23.77
CA PHE A 482 37.64 -22.51 -24.15
C PHE A 482 36.99 -23.51 -25.11
N ARG A 483 35.66 -23.59 -25.06
CA ARG A 483 34.80 -24.44 -25.89
C ARG A 483 34.79 -23.94 -27.33
N THR A 484 34.69 -24.88 -28.27
CA THR A 484 34.73 -24.62 -29.71
C THR A 484 33.68 -25.42 -30.49
N LYS A 485 33.07 -24.76 -31.49
CA LYS A 485 32.11 -25.33 -32.45
C LYS A 485 32.40 -24.76 -33.83
N ASP A 486 32.49 -25.60 -34.86
CA ASP A 486 32.78 -25.22 -36.25
C ASP A 486 33.95 -24.20 -36.41
N ASP A 487 35.08 -24.49 -35.75
CA ASP A 487 36.29 -23.65 -35.65
C ASP A 487 36.11 -22.25 -34.99
N GLN A 488 34.96 -21.99 -34.35
CA GLN A 488 34.69 -20.77 -33.58
C GLN A 488 34.81 -21.04 -32.07
N THR A 489 35.42 -20.11 -31.33
CA THR A 489 35.42 -20.08 -29.85
C THR A 489 34.07 -19.63 -29.32
N LEU A 490 33.61 -20.19 -28.20
CA LEU A 490 32.45 -19.70 -27.47
C LEU A 490 32.80 -18.43 -26.69
N THR A 491 32.70 -17.28 -27.37
CA THR A 491 33.05 -15.96 -26.81
C THR A 491 31.80 -15.09 -26.60
N ILE A 492 31.66 -14.46 -25.44
CA ILE A 492 30.53 -13.60 -25.06
C ILE A 492 31.02 -12.20 -24.63
N GLU A 493 30.51 -11.13 -25.25
CA GLU A 493 30.65 -9.76 -24.77
C GLU A 493 29.58 -9.44 -23.70
N VAL A 494 30.00 -8.92 -22.54
CA VAL A 494 29.11 -8.35 -21.52
C VAL A 494 29.37 -6.84 -21.41
N VAL A 495 28.38 -6.06 -21.81
CA VAL A 495 28.38 -4.59 -21.71
C VAL A 495 27.67 -4.16 -20.43
N MET A 496 28.19 -3.15 -19.74
CA MET A 496 27.77 -2.78 -18.37
C MET A 496 28.16 -1.35 -17.98
N PRO A 497 27.57 -0.77 -16.92
CA PRO A 497 28.05 0.47 -16.31
C PRO A 497 29.39 0.30 -15.57
N ASP A 498 30.26 1.32 -15.65
CA ASP A 498 31.53 1.40 -14.92
C ASP A 498 31.37 2.09 -13.54
N HIS A 499 30.68 1.44 -12.61
CA HIS A 499 30.62 1.82 -11.20
C HIS A 499 30.20 0.63 -10.31
N ASP A 500 30.47 0.70 -9.00
CA ASP A 500 29.99 -0.32 -8.05
C ASP A 500 28.45 -0.39 -8.04
N PRO A 501 27.82 -1.58 -8.02
CA PRO A 501 28.38 -2.92 -7.80
C PRO A 501 28.86 -3.64 -9.07
N PHE A 502 28.64 -3.08 -10.27
CA PHE A 502 28.74 -3.81 -11.54
C PHE A 502 30.08 -4.53 -11.77
N PRO A 503 31.28 -3.94 -11.53
CA PRO A 503 32.56 -4.65 -11.63
C PRO A 503 32.71 -5.87 -10.72
N ARG A 504 32.06 -5.89 -9.54
CA ARG A 504 32.07 -7.06 -8.65
C ARG A 504 31.18 -8.19 -9.20
N ILE A 505 30.01 -7.84 -9.74
CA ILE A 505 29.13 -8.78 -10.44
C ILE A 505 29.87 -9.40 -11.65
N ALA A 506 30.50 -8.56 -12.48
CA ALA A 506 31.22 -9.03 -13.67
C ALA A 506 32.42 -9.95 -13.36
N GLY A 507 33.07 -9.79 -12.20
CA GLY A 507 34.10 -10.72 -11.73
C GLY A 507 33.56 -12.13 -11.49
N ILE A 508 32.38 -12.22 -10.84
CA ILE A 508 31.69 -13.49 -10.58
C ILE A 508 31.24 -14.14 -11.91
N LEU A 509 30.58 -13.36 -12.79
CA LEU A 509 30.16 -13.83 -14.12
C LEU A 509 31.34 -14.37 -14.95
N THR A 510 32.50 -13.69 -14.90
CA THR A 510 33.70 -14.14 -15.61
C THR A 510 34.24 -15.44 -15.02
N GLU A 511 34.33 -15.56 -13.69
CA GLU A 511 34.82 -16.78 -13.03
C GLU A 511 33.96 -18.01 -13.36
N GLU A 512 32.63 -17.86 -13.28
CA GLU A 512 31.67 -18.96 -13.47
C GLU A 512 31.54 -19.38 -14.94
N TRP A 513 31.56 -18.43 -15.87
CA TRP A 513 31.53 -18.74 -17.31
C TRP A 513 32.90 -19.21 -17.85
N GLU A 514 34.04 -18.67 -17.40
CA GLU A 514 35.36 -19.21 -17.77
C GLU A 514 35.58 -20.61 -17.20
N ALA A 515 34.99 -20.96 -16.04
CA ALA A 515 35.02 -22.32 -15.51
C ALA A 515 34.27 -23.34 -16.40
N LEU A 516 33.21 -22.92 -17.10
CA LEU A 516 32.58 -23.71 -18.17
C LEU A 516 33.41 -23.75 -19.47
N GLY A 517 34.46 -22.94 -19.60
CA GLY A 517 35.22 -22.76 -20.84
C GLY A 517 34.55 -21.80 -21.83
N ILE A 518 33.89 -20.75 -21.35
CA ILE A 518 33.37 -19.63 -22.16
C ILE A 518 34.35 -18.46 -22.06
N GLU A 519 34.73 -17.83 -23.18
CA GLU A 519 35.60 -16.66 -23.18
C GLU A 519 34.78 -15.38 -22.94
N VAL A 520 35.03 -14.66 -21.83
CA VAL A 520 34.21 -13.52 -21.41
C VAL A 520 34.92 -12.20 -21.67
N ASN A 521 34.29 -11.32 -22.47
CA ASN A 521 34.80 -10.00 -22.78
C ASN A 521 33.97 -8.92 -22.09
N ILE A 522 34.49 -8.39 -20.98
CA ILE A 522 33.84 -7.33 -20.20
C ILE A 522 34.07 -5.94 -20.84
N VAL A 523 32.99 -5.18 -21.03
CA VAL A 523 33.01 -3.80 -21.52
C VAL A 523 32.23 -2.89 -20.57
N ALA A 524 32.94 -2.35 -19.57
CA ALA A 524 32.42 -1.32 -18.67
C ALA A 524 32.53 0.07 -19.33
N LEU A 525 31.48 0.89 -19.20
CA LEU A 525 31.39 2.26 -19.73
C LEU A 525 30.68 3.20 -18.76
N ASP A 526 31.00 4.50 -18.81
CA ASP A 526 30.21 5.49 -18.08
C ASP A 526 28.77 5.58 -18.59
N SER A 527 27.86 6.08 -17.76
CA SER A 527 26.42 6.09 -18.04
C SER A 527 26.00 6.96 -19.24
N ALA A 528 26.85 7.85 -19.75
CA ALA A 528 26.59 8.62 -20.97
C ALA A 528 27.01 7.81 -22.21
N LEU A 529 28.26 7.33 -22.27
CA LEU A 529 28.76 6.52 -23.39
C LEU A 529 28.02 5.19 -23.51
N LEU A 530 27.74 4.51 -22.40
CA LEU A 530 26.90 3.30 -22.36
C LEU A 530 25.54 3.56 -23.04
N ARG A 531 24.91 4.70 -22.76
CA ARG A 531 23.62 5.06 -23.35
C ARG A 531 23.75 5.32 -24.85
N THR A 532 24.71 6.14 -25.28
CA THR A 532 24.80 6.61 -26.68
C THR A 532 25.45 5.61 -27.64
N GLU A 533 26.46 4.86 -27.21
CA GLU A 533 27.25 3.97 -28.09
C GLU A 533 26.79 2.51 -28.02
N ARG A 534 26.09 2.11 -26.96
CA ARG A 534 25.68 0.72 -26.73
C ARG A 534 24.17 0.55 -26.62
N ILE A 535 23.50 1.17 -25.64
CA ILE A 535 22.07 0.94 -25.37
C ILE A 535 21.16 1.39 -26.53
N ARG A 536 21.25 2.67 -26.93
CA ARG A 536 20.41 3.22 -28.03
C ARG A 536 20.62 2.48 -29.37
N PRO A 537 21.85 2.29 -29.89
CA PRO A 537 22.08 1.54 -31.14
C PRO A 537 22.02 0.01 -30.99
N ARG A 538 21.52 -0.51 -29.85
CA ARG A 538 21.44 -1.96 -29.52
C ARG A 538 22.75 -2.72 -29.80
N ASN A 539 23.89 -2.09 -29.52
CA ASN A 539 25.20 -2.53 -29.98
C ASN A 539 25.98 -3.29 -28.90
N TYR A 540 25.43 -4.40 -28.42
CA TYR A 540 26.00 -5.27 -27.39
C TYR A 540 25.56 -6.71 -27.65
N GLN A 541 26.31 -7.71 -27.17
CA GLN A 541 25.86 -9.11 -27.20
C GLN A 541 25.01 -9.43 -25.97
N THR A 542 25.59 -9.26 -24.78
CA THR A 542 24.90 -9.29 -23.49
C THR A 542 25.00 -7.92 -22.83
N LEU A 543 23.94 -7.47 -22.16
CA LEU A 543 23.91 -6.22 -21.41
C LEU A 543 23.51 -6.50 -19.96
N LEU A 544 24.41 -6.26 -19.01
CA LEU A 544 24.10 -6.27 -17.58
C LEU A 544 23.54 -4.88 -17.20
N PHE A 545 22.24 -4.81 -16.96
CA PHE A 545 21.57 -3.53 -16.69
C PHE A 545 20.32 -3.70 -15.83
N GLY A 546 19.77 -2.58 -15.37
CA GLY A 546 18.55 -2.54 -14.56
C GLY A 546 17.35 -1.98 -15.34
N GLN A 547 16.16 -2.50 -15.05
CA GLN A 547 14.90 -1.91 -15.50
C GLN A 547 14.01 -1.62 -14.28
N SER A 548 13.45 -0.41 -14.25
CA SER A 548 12.51 0.05 -13.22
C SER A 548 11.09 -0.14 -13.72
N VAL A 549 10.28 -0.87 -12.97
CA VAL A 549 8.83 -1.00 -13.10
C VAL A 549 8.18 0.21 -12.43
N ALA A 550 7.00 0.61 -12.90
CA ALA A 550 6.20 1.67 -12.29
C ALA A 550 5.21 1.08 -11.26
N HIS A 551 4.22 1.84 -10.78
CA HIS A 551 3.24 1.35 -9.79
C HIS A 551 2.23 0.35 -10.42
N ASP A 552 1.92 0.46 -11.71
CA ASP A 552 1.30 -0.62 -12.49
C ASP A 552 2.39 -1.44 -13.21
N PRO A 553 2.36 -2.79 -13.11
CA PRO A 553 3.41 -3.64 -13.65
C PRO A 553 3.27 -3.92 -15.15
N ASP A 554 2.89 -2.93 -15.98
CA ASP A 554 2.77 -3.06 -17.44
C ASP A 554 4.13 -3.42 -18.08
N PRO A 555 4.33 -4.67 -18.56
CA PRO A 555 5.61 -5.10 -19.13
C PRO A 555 5.82 -4.61 -20.57
N TYR A 556 4.79 -4.03 -21.20
CA TYR A 556 4.81 -3.60 -22.60
C TYR A 556 6.04 -2.77 -22.98
N PRO A 557 6.49 -1.75 -22.20
CA PRO A 557 7.64 -0.92 -22.57
C PRO A 557 8.94 -1.71 -22.81
N PHE A 558 9.12 -2.81 -22.07
CA PHE A 558 10.37 -3.55 -21.96
C PHE A 558 10.39 -4.84 -22.79
N TRP A 559 9.23 -5.40 -23.15
CA TRP A 559 9.16 -6.75 -23.75
C TRP A 559 8.40 -6.80 -25.08
N HIS A 560 7.62 -5.78 -25.45
CA HIS A 560 6.87 -5.77 -26.70
C HIS A 560 7.77 -5.61 -27.95
N SER A 561 7.45 -6.29 -29.05
CA SER A 561 8.33 -6.37 -30.23
C SER A 561 8.38 -5.10 -31.09
N THR A 562 7.49 -4.13 -30.84
CA THR A 562 7.52 -2.80 -31.47
C THR A 562 8.55 -1.85 -30.84
N LEU A 563 9.05 -2.14 -29.63
CA LEU A 563 9.91 -1.24 -28.84
C LEU A 563 11.39 -1.66 -28.80
N ARG A 564 11.80 -2.47 -29.79
CA ARG A 564 13.15 -3.05 -29.90
C ARG A 564 14.22 -2.06 -30.37
N GLU A 565 13.81 -1.04 -31.13
CA GLU A 565 14.67 0.02 -31.65
C GLU A 565 14.55 1.28 -30.78
N ASP A 566 15.54 2.17 -30.82
CA ASP A 566 15.49 3.50 -30.18
C ASP A 566 14.27 4.32 -30.68
N PRO A 567 13.49 4.99 -29.80
CA PRO A 567 13.69 5.19 -28.35
C PRO A 567 12.98 4.15 -27.45
N GLY A 568 12.53 3.01 -27.98
CA GLY A 568 11.90 1.94 -27.20
C GLY A 568 12.84 1.28 -26.18
N LEU A 569 12.28 0.57 -25.20
CA LEU A 569 13.01 0.04 -24.03
C LEU A 569 13.19 -1.48 -24.02
N ASN A 570 12.84 -2.18 -25.12
CA ASN A 570 13.12 -3.63 -25.26
C ASN A 570 14.60 -3.84 -25.62
N LEU A 571 15.38 -4.26 -24.61
CA LEU A 571 16.85 -4.39 -24.65
C LEU A 571 17.34 -5.71 -25.27
N THR A 572 16.48 -6.72 -25.40
CA THR A 572 16.85 -8.05 -25.93
C THR A 572 16.65 -8.15 -27.45
N SER A 573 15.99 -7.15 -28.04
CA SER A 573 15.42 -7.23 -29.40
C SER A 573 14.49 -8.44 -29.59
N TYR A 574 13.89 -8.91 -28.48
CA TYR A 574 12.99 -10.07 -28.41
C TYR A 574 11.65 -9.81 -29.12
N LYS A 575 11.13 -10.87 -29.76
CA LYS A 575 9.85 -10.85 -30.48
C LYS A 575 9.18 -12.22 -30.40
N ASN A 576 8.07 -12.29 -29.68
CA ASN A 576 7.14 -13.42 -29.68
C ASN A 576 5.71 -12.85 -29.87
N PRO A 577 4.98 -13.23 -30.94
CA PRO A 577 3.62 -12.72 -31.18
C PRO A 577 2.59 -13.06 -30.11
N THR A 578 2.79 -14.15 -29.35
CA THR A 578 1.95 -14.50 -28.19
C THR A 578 2.16 -13.47 -27.08
N VAL A 579 3.42 -13.14 -26.77
CA VAL A 579 3.76 -12.08 -25.81
C VAL A 579 3.25 -10.72 -26.27
N ASP A 580 3.34 -10.40 -27.57
CA ASP A 580 2.80 -9.15 -28.11
C ASP A 580 1.28 -9.01 -27.83
N ASP A 581 0.47 -10.03 -28.15
CA ASP A 581 -0.98 -10.05 -27.90
C ASP A 581 -1.33 -10.04 -26.40
N LEU A 582 -0.61 -10.81 -25.57
CA LEU A 582 -0.80 -10.83 -24.12
C LEU A 582 -0.58 -9.43 -23.50
N LEU A 583 0.46 -8.72 -23.93
CA LEU A 583 0.79 -7.39 -23.41
C LEU A 583 -0.16 -6.31 -23.96
N GLU A 584 -0.53 -6.36 -25.25
CA GLU A 584 -1.53 -5.44 -25.81
C GLU A 584 -2.92 -5.61 -25.19
N THR A 585 -3.33 -6.84 -24.85
CA THR A 585 -4.63 -7.12 -24.25
C THR A 585 -4.66 -7.01 -22.73
N ALA A 586 -3.54 -7.10 -22.01
CA ALA A 586 -3.49 -6.95 -20.55
C ALA A 586 -3.57 -5.48 -20.07
N ARG A 587 -2.98 -4.55 -20.83
CA ARG A 587 -3.02 -3.10 -20.51
C ARG A 587 -4.36 -2.41 -20.86
N LYS A 588 -5.23 -3.12 -21.58
CA LYS A 588 -6.59 -2.71 -21.97
C LYS A 588 -7.68 -3.41 -21.15
N GLU A 589 -7.31 -4.38 -20.31
CA GLU A 589 -8.21 -5.23 -19.55
C GLU A 589 -8.54 -4.62 -18.20
N ALA A 590 -9.82 -4.35 -17.94
CA ALA A 590 -10.27 -3.77 -16.67
C ALA A 590 -10.49 -4.83 -15.57
N ASN A 591 -10.62 -6.11 -15.93
CA ASN A 591 -10.77 -7.18 -14.95
C ASN A 591 -9.39 -7.66 -14.45
N GLU A 592 -9.11 -7.45 -13.15
CA GLU A 592 -7.79 -7.79 -12.58
C GLU A 592 -7.46 -9.29 -12.61
N ASP A 593 -8.43 -10.21 -12.48
CA ASP A 593 -8.18 -11.66 -12.63
C ASP A 593 -7.71 -12.03 -14.04
N GLU A 594 -8.32 -11.44 -15.08
CA GLU A 594 -7.90 -11.66 -16.47
C GLU A 594 -6.58 -10.95 -16.80
N ARG A 595 -6.27 -9.79 -16.17
CA ARG A 595 -4.91 -9.19 -16.22
C ARG A 595 -3.88 -10.15 -15.64
N VAL A 596 -4.14 -10.69 -14.43
CA VAL A 596 -3.26 -11.65 -13.73
C VAL A 596 -2.98 -12.86 -14.61
N ARG A 597 -4.00 -13.48 -15.22
CA ARG A 597 -3.79 -14.64 -16.12
C ARG A 597 -2.92 -14.32 -17.33
N LYS A 598 -3.13 -13.16 -17.98
CA LYS A 598 -2.30 -12.72 -19.11
C LYS A 598 -0.84 -12.49 -18.69
N TYR A 599 -0.62 -11.86 -17.53
CA TYR A 599 0.71 -11.63 -16.97
C TYR A 599 1.42 -12.92 -16.52
N VAL A 600 0.70 -13.89 -15.94
CA VAL A 600 1.23 -15.22 -15.61
C VAL A 600 1.67 -15.96 -16.88
N HIS A 601 0.85 -15.96 -17.93
CA HIS A 601 1.21 -16.60 -19.22
C HIS A 601 2.41 -15.89 -19.87
N PHE A 602 2.44 -14.56 -19.89
CA PHE A 602 3.59 -13.78 -20.38
C PHE A 602 4.92 -14.17 -19.71
N GLN A 603 4.94 -14.30 -18.38
CA GLN A 603 6.15 -14.69 -17.65
C GLN A 603 6.61 -16.11 -18.01
N ASN A 604 5.68 -17.03 -18.29
CA ASN A 604 6.00 -18.40 -18.68
C ASN A 604 6.58 -18.47 -20.10
N GLU A 605 5.98 -17.78 -21.08
CA GLU A 605 6.55 -17.66 -22.44
C GLU A 605 7.96 -17.06 -22.40
N LEU A 606 8.17 -16.04 -21.54
CA LEU A 606 9.46 -15.38 -21.38
C LEU A 606 10.52 -16.30 -20.73
N ALA A 607 10.13 -17.18 -19.82
CA ALA A 607 11.02 -18.16 -19.20
C ALA A 607 11.37 -19.31 -20.17
N GLU A 608 10.44 -19.71 -21.05
CA GLU A 608 10.69 -20.71 -22.10
C GLU A 608 11.60 -20.17 -23.21
N ASP A 609 11.36 -18.95 -23.70
CA ASP A 609 12.21 -18.31 -24.73
C ASP A 609 13.58 -17.84 -24.18
N LEU A 610 13.68 -17.59 -22.87
CA LEU A 610 14.86 -17.11 -22.14
C LEU A 610 15.63 -15.97 -22.87
N PRO A 611 15.02 -14.79 -23.13
CA PRO A 611 15.71 -13.66 -23.75
C PRO A 611 16.61 -12.88 -22.78
N ALA A 612 16.50 -13.11 -21.46
CA ALA A 612 17.37 -12.54 -20.44
C ALA A 612 17.49 -13.48 -19.23
N ILE A 613 18.61 -13.43 -18.51
CA ILE A 613 18.73 -14.05 -17.18
C ILE A 613 18.43 -13.00 -16.12
N PHE A 614 17.36 -13.19 -15.36
CA PHE A 614 17.04 -12.35 -14.21
C PHE A 614 17.97 -12.69 -13.02
N LEU A 615 18.61 -11.67 -12.46
CA LEU A 615 19.56 -11.83 -11.36
C LEU A 615 18.90 -11.49 -10.02
N TYR A 616 18.57 -10.21 -9.78
CA TYR A 616 18.12 -9.74 -8.48
C TYR A 616 17.25 -8.48 -8.53
N ILE A 617 16.52 -8.27 -7.44
CA ILE A 617 15.79 -7.07 -7.03
C ILE A 617 16.65 -6.38 -5.94
N PRO A 618 17.06 -5.11 -6.09
CA PRO A 618 17.82 -4.41 -5.06
C PRO A 618 16.93 -3.94 -3.90
N THR A 619 17.46 -3.88 -2.69
CA THR A 619 16.76 -3.30 -1.54
C THR A 619 17.18 -1.86 -1.23
N TYR A 620 16.22 -1.01 -0.91
CA TYR A 620 16.41 0.32 -0.35
C TYR A 620 16.44 0.22 1.19
N THR A 621 17.62 0.37 1.79
CA THR A 621 17.78 0.38 3.24
C THR A 621 17.44 1.77 3.80
N TYR A 622 16.25 1.92 4.36
CA TYR A 622 15.85 3.09 5.15
C TYR A 622 16.22 2.88 6.63
N ALA A 623 16.63 3.95 7.34
CA ALA A 623 17.01 3.85 8.75
C ALA A 623 16.53 5.07 9.54
N LEU A 624 15.82 4.82 10.65
CA LEU A 624 15.22 5.83 11.50
C LEU A 624 15.38 5.50 12.99
N ASP A 625 15.37 6.53 13.83
CA ASP A 625 15.43 6.42 15.28
C ASP A 625 14.12 5.83 15.84
N THR A 626 14.25 4.89 16.79
CA THR A 626 13.11 4.16 17.34
C THR A 626 12.11 5.03 18.11
N ASP A 627 12.43 6.26 18.52
CA ASP A 627 11.42 7.17 19.10
C ASP A 627 10.47 7.76 18.05
N VAL A 628 10.74 7.58 16.75
CA VAL A 628 9.78 7.86 15.67
C VAL A 628 8.84 6.67 15.48
N LYS A 629 7.53 6.92 15.56
CA LYS A 629 6.46 5.91 15.52
C LYS A 629 5.43 6.26 14.44
N GLY A 630 4.61 5.28 14.04
CA GLY A 630 3.69 5.42 12.92
C GLY A 630 4.34 5.21 11.55
N VAL A 631 5.56 4.65 11.54
CA VAL A 631 6.29 4.26 10.34
C VAL A 631 6.16 2.74 10.19
N ASP A 632 5.38 2.33 9.20
CA ASP A 632 5.21 0.95 8.75
C ASP A 632 5.16 1.01 7.21
N MET A 633 5.82 0.07 6.53
CA MET A 633 5.97 0.03 5.07
C MET A 633 6.69 -1.25 4.67
N ASN A 634 6.26 -1.88 3.57
CA ASN A 634 6.80 -3.18 3.12
C ASN A 634 7.49 -3.13 1.76
N ALA A 635 7.17 -2.12 0.94
CA ALA A 635 7.80 -1.82 -0.34
C ALA A 635 7.67 -0.31 -0.64
N VAL A 636 8.50 0.21 -1.54
CA VAL A 636 8.42 1.59 -2.05
C VAL A 636 8.74 1.57 -3.54
N THR A 637 7.98 2.30 -4.37
CA THR A 637 8.25 2.38 -5.81
C THR A 637 9.30 3.46 -6.09
N PHE A 638 9.09 4.66 -5.55
CA PHE A 638 10.14 5.69 -5.46
C PHE A 638 10.63 5.83 -4.03
N PRO A 639 11.91 6.23 -3.79
CA PRO A 639 12.41 6.52 -2.45
C PRO A 639 11.49 7.42 -1.62
N SER A 640 10.87 8.41 -2.27
CA SER A 640 9.91 9.35 -1.68
C SER A 640 8.69 8.69 -1.05
N ASP A 641 8.27 7.52 -1.53
CA ASP A 641 7.02 6.86 -1.12
C ASP A 641 7.06 6.46 0.37
N ARG A 642 8.26 6.37 0.97
CA ARG A 642 8.43 6.26 2.44
C ARG A 642 7.70 7.36 3.21
N LEU A 643 7.46 8.51 2.58
CA LEU A 643 6.83 9.70 3.16
C LEU A 643 5.32 9.78 2.91
N ALA A 644 4.72 8.83 2.19
CA ALA A 644 3.32 8.86 1.76
C ALA A 644 2.32 9.07 2.92
N ASP A 645 2.60 8.50 4.09
CA ASP A 645 1.79 8.62 5.32
C ASP A 645 2.56 9.33 6.45
N ALA A 646 3.53 10.20 6.13
CA ALA A 646 4.33 10.94 7.11
C ALA A 646 3.52 11.86 8.05
N ASN A 647 2.28 12.16 7.70
CA ASN A 647 1.31 12.82 8.57
C ASN A 647 0.84 11.94 9.75
N PHE A 648 0.81 10.61 9.58
CA PHE A 648 0.51 9.68 10.65
C PHE A 648 1.70 9.43 11.60
N TRP A 649 2.88 9.95 11.30
CA TRP A 649 4.07 9.78 12.14
C TRP A 649 3.99 10.63 13.43
N TYR A 650 4.48 10.08 14.54
CA TYR A 650 4.46 10.72 15.86
C TYR A 650 5.66 10.32 16.71
N ARG A 651 6.02 11.16 17.69
CA ARG A 651 7.00 10.84 18.75
C ARG A 651 6.37 10.89 20.14
N ASN A 652 5.43 11.80 20.36
CA ASN A 652 4.69 11.91 21.61
C ASN A 652 3.54 10.89 21.65
N VAL A 653 3.37 10.21 22.80
CA VAL A 653 2.29 9.24 23.05
C VAL A 653 1.40 9.62 24.22
N LYS A 654 0.09 9.50 24.03
CA LYS A 654 -0.92 9.65 25.08
C LYS A 654 -1.52 8.29 25.44
N TRP A 655 -1.07 7.73 26.55
CA TRP A 655 -1.61 6.51 27.11
C TRP A 655 -3.10 6.67 27.46
N ARG A 656 -3.94 5.76 26.99
CA ARG A 656 -5.34 5.60 27.43
C ARG A 656 -5.58 4.15 27.85
N PRO A 657 -6.62 3.87 28.66
CA PRO A 657 -7.14 2.52 28.79
C PRO A 657 -7.36 1.91 27.40
N ALA A 658 -6.87 0.69 27.19
CA ALA A 658 -7.17 -0.08 26.00
C ALA A 658 -8.70 -0.17 25.83
N PRO A 659 -9.24 -0.11 24.60
CA PRO A 659 -10.64 -0.45 24.36
C PRO A 659 -10.92 -1.82 24.99
N GLN A 660 -11.98 -1.93 25.78
CA GLN A 660 -12.54 -3.26 25.99
C GLN A 660 -13.19 -3.65 24.68
N GLU A 661 -12.90 -4.86 24.20
CA GLU A 661 -13.70 -5.47 23.13
C GLU A 661 -15.15 -5.54 23.62
N GLU A 662 -16.00 -4.65 23.11
CA GLU A 662 -17.44 -4.81 23.27
C GLU A 662 -17.84 -6.01 22.40
N SER A 663 -18.07 -7.15 23.07
CA SER A 663 -18.51 -8.39 22.44
C SER A 663 -19.72 -8.13 21.53
N GLU A 664 -19.69 -8.73 20.34
CA GLU A 664 -20.57 -8.42 19.20
C GLU A 664 -22.10 -8.62 19.45
N GLU A 665 -22.50 -9.13 20.62
CA GLU A 665 -23.89 -9.16 21.09
C GLU A 665 -24.55 -7.76 21.21
N ALA A 666 -23.78 -6.67 21.14
CA ALA A 666 -24.30 -5.30 21.26
C ALA A 666 -24.97 -4.75 19.99
N THR A 667 -24.54 -5.16 18.79
CA THR A 667 -24.98 -4.59 17.50
C THR A 667 -26.25 -5.23 16.92
N GLU A 668 -26.59 -6.47 17.31
CA GLU A 668 -27.90 -7.05 16.99
C GLU A 668 -29.05 -6.34 17.75
N ALA A 669 -28.77 -5.76 18.92
CA ALA A 669 -29.79 -5.11 19.75
C ALA A 669 -30.29 -3.76 19.21
N SER A 670 -29.62 -3.16 18.21
CA SER A 670 -29.99 -1.89 17.59
C SER A 670 -30.57 -2.03 16.17
N THR A 671 -30.74 -3.24 15.65
CA THR A 671 -31.27 -3.48 14.29
C THR A 671 -32.70 -4.03 14.24
N GLU A 672 -33.27 -4.47 15.38
CA GLU A 672 -34.69 -4.89 15.46
C GLU A 672 -35.69 -3.73 15.71
N SER A 673 -35.25 -2.48 15.95
CA SER A 673 -36.15 -1.36 16.30
C SER A 673 -36.87 -0.71 15.11
N ASP A 674 -36.26 -0.66 13.94
CA ASP A 674 -36.63 0.30 12.88
C ASP A 674 -37.24 -0.34 11.62
N VAL A 675 -37.96 -1.46 11.78
CA VAL A 675 -38.66 -2.17 10.67
C VAL A 675 -40.17 -2.33 10.90
N VAL A 676 -40.84 -1.33 11.49
CA VAL A 676 -42.33 -1.25 11.51
C VAL A 676 -42.87 0.19 11.40
N THR A 677 -42.76 0.82 10.22
CA THR A 677 -43.83 1.65 9.60
C THR A 677 -43.43 2.16 8.21
N GLU A 678 -44.02 1.62 7.14
CA GLU A 678 -44.73 2.41 6.12
C GLU A 678 -45.43 1.50 5.07
N SER A 679 -46.76 1.59 5.02
CA SER A 679 -47.60 0.98 3.97
C SER A 679 -49.02 1.58 4.02
N GLU A 680 -49.67 1.71 2.85
CA GLU A 680 -51.06 2.21 2.63
C GLU A 680 -51.29 3.74 2.66
N ALA A 681 -51.01 4.43 1.54
CA ALA A 681 -51.71 5.62 1.03
C ALA A 681 -51.08 6.11 -0.31
N THR A 682 -51.77 6.43 -1.41
CA THR A 682 -53.15 6.15 -1.91
C THR A 682 -53.14 6.20 -3.46
N GLU A 683 -54.14 5.65 -4.14
CA GLU A 683 -54.28 5.65 -5.62
C GLU A 683 -54.90 6.95 -6.22
N GLU A 684 -54.88 7.04 -7.56
CA GLU A 684 -55.59 7.98 -8.47
C GLU A 684 -55.20 9.49 -8.39
N ARG A 685 -54.94 10.18 -9.51
CA ARG A 685 -55.90 10.41 -10.61
C ARG A 685 -55.29 11.07 -11.86
N THR A 686 -55.83 10.77 -13.04
CA THR A 686 -55.51 11.37 -14.36
C THR A 686 -56.35 12.60 -14.73
N THR A 687 -55.81 13.55 -15.51
CA THR A 687 -56.50 14.25 -16.65
C THR A 687 -55.58 15.20 -17.44
N ASP A 688 -55.66 15.10 -18.76
CA ASP A 688 -55.74 16.14 -19.81
C ASP A 688 -54.57 17.10 -20.20
N GLU A 689 -54.26 16.98 -21.51
CA GLU A 689 -53.69 17.88 -22.54
C GLU A 689 -54.42 19.24 -22.75
N PRO A 690 -54.07 20.12 -23.75
CA PRO A 690 -52.82 20.35 -24.51
C PRO A 690 -52.49 21.87 -24.71
N THR A 691 -51.79 22.23 -25.81
CA THR A 691 -51.58 23.58 -26.41
C THR A 691 -50.61 24.53 -25.68
N GLU A 692 -49.89 25.45 -26.34
CA GLU A 692 -50.14 26.13 -27.63
C GLU A 692 -48.89 26.23 -28.55
N GLU A 693 -49.06 26.84 -29.73
CA GLU A 693 -48.21 26.75 -30.94
C GLU A 693 -47.84 28.15 -31.47
N VAL A 694 -46.57 28.40 -31.82
CA VAL A 694 -46.15 29.52 -32.68
C VAL A 694 -44.96 29.10 -33.55
N ALA A 695 -45.05 29.35 -34.86
CA ALA A 695 -44.01 29.04 -35.84
C ALA A 695 -43.67 30.27 -36.73
N ALA A 696 -42.42 30.30 -37.22
CA ALA A 696 -41.89 30.95 -38.42
C ALA A 696 -40.39 30.51 -38.53
N ASP A 697 -39.82 30.09 -39.66
CA ASP A 697 -39.80 30.65 -41.03
C ASP A 697 -39.09 32.03 -41.06
N GLU A 698 -38.14 32.36 -41.95
CA GLU A 698 -37.54 31.72 -43.14
C GLU A 698 -36.04 32.17 -43.20
N GLU A 699 -35.12 31.78 -44.10
CA GLU A 699 -35.23 31.17 -45.44
C GLU A 699 -34.01 30.24 -45.80
N THR A 700 -33.25 30.60 -46.84
CA THR A 700 -32.20 29.93 -47.66
C THR A 700 -30.81 30.61 -47.51
N SER A 701 -29.66 30.20 -48.07
CA SER A 701 -29.15 29.01 -48.82
C SER A 701 -27.60 29.07 -48.93
N GLU A 702 -26.98 28.04 -49.54
CA GLU A 702 -25.91 28.03 -50.59
C GLU A 702 -25.04 29.30 -50.83
N GLU A 703 -23.76 29.23 -51.22
CA GLU A 703 -23.14 28.29 -52.17
C GLU A 703 -21.60 28.13 -51.96
N SER A 704 -20.96 27.23 -52.72
CA SER A 704 -19.52 26.94 -52.71
C SER A 704 -18.66 27.87 -53.58
N THR A 705 -17.34 27.92 -53.32
CA THR A 705 -16.34 27.85 -54.42
C THR A 705 -14.94 27.46 -53.95
N SER A 706 -14.16 26.88 -54.86
CA SER A 706 -12.76 26.45 -54.71
C SER A 706 -11.87 27.08 -55.78
N ILE A 707 -10.60 27.37 -55.44
CA ILE A 707 -9.42 27.62 -56.32
C ILE A 707 -8.23 27.89 -55.37
N GLU A 708 -6.95 27.58 -55.57
CA GLU A 708 -6.12 26.75 -56.49
C GLU A 708 -4.77 27.52 -56.69
N GLU A 709 -3.64 26.82 -56.66
CA GLU A 709 -2.25 27.33 -56.84
C GLU A 709 -1.74 28.35 -55.77
N GLU A 710 -0.43 28.64 -55.60
CA GLU A 710 0.79 28.28 -56.35
C GLU A 710 1.99 27.95 -55.41
N GLN A 711 3.17 27.63 -55.97
CA GLN A 711 4.40 27.20 -55.28
C GLN A 711 5.27 28.37 -54.79
N THR A 712 6.16 28.14 -53.81
CA THR A 712 7.62 28.38 -53.94
C THR A 712 8.44 27.92 -52.74
N GLU A 713 9.62 27.33 -52.99
CA GLU A 713 10.72 27.22 -52.02
C GLU A 713 11.52 28.55 -51.94
N PRO A 714 12.40 28.72 -50.95
CA PRO A 714 13.81 28.37 -51.26
C PRO A 714 14.54 27.59 -50.15
N SER A 715 15.66 26.98 -50.55
CA SER A 715 16.56 26.17 -49.71
C SER A 715 17.69 27.03 -49.07
N PRO A 716 18.80 26.46 -48.54
CA PRO A 716 19.07 26.33 -47.12
C PRO A 716 20.16 27.30 -46.62
N ASN A 717 20.61 27.15 -45.37
CA ASN A 717 21.92 27.63 -44.94
C ASN A 717 22.56 26.70 -43.88
N GLU A 718 23.89 26.71 -43.80
CA GLU A 718 24.72 25.72 -43.10
C GLU A 718 25.31 26.25 -41.77
N GLU A 719 25.86 25.31 -40.96
CA GLU A 719 26.84 25.48 -39.85
C GLU A 719 26.49 26.45 -38.69
N SER A 720 26.75 26.11 -37.42
CA SER A 720 27.82 25.27 -36.86
C SER A 720 27.43 24.56 -35.56
#